data_AF-A0AA39NRS9-F1
#
_entry.id   AF-A0AA39NRS9-F1
#
_cell.length_a   1.000
_cell.length_b   1.000
_cell.length_c   1.000
_cell.angle_alpha   90.00
_cell.angle_beta   90.00
_cell.angle_gamma   90.00
#
_symmetry.space_group_name_H-M   'P 1'
#
loop_
_entity.id
_entity.type
_entity.pdbx_description
1 polymer ?
#
loop_
_entity_poly.entity_id
_entity_poly.type
_entity_poly.pdbx_seq_one_letter_code
_entity_poly.pdbx_strand_id
1 'polypeptide(L)'
;MPLSLGVSVDFLTPNFDKGLAMQVLPLSLVFLMATFGFSQCEPLNVTFPEQAPNGTTNAVADNFLGISFELSSFDTLWGSTVDTIPDAMVNYLHNINVRTSAPLRIRVGGNGMDGSTYVGSSMTKMLELTDPDAYFNDIPVNFSRVLFDIMNAMYDEVEPMQFIIGLSMRDPANDQNVLELAKDARELLGNKLDAMLLGNEPDLYAGHGTRTDYNLTTYIAELGHVIGDMEQQGIINDTVLGGPTICCAQWSLSDVIQGGLDQYPYKYYTVQHYPNHACQGPNEGNTNITYYLSHMEVGPYLDWNSDGITLAKEDGIPVLLTEYNTVSCGGTNISSTFAAALWLIDAGLKSAERGFSGAYIHTREAGIQYNLFDPPTSTSSGWITGAPYYAALFLAETFSASGNIIVDLNLNDSLHNPSATSAAYGVYDAESTRGKIVLLNLSEQGDEQTYDIPANMTASLRYRLLLAPSVVETSNISWAGQTVGGLGQLDGEQDTFHLDCTDGCTVNIPGPGAALVILGEPSDGDSFYYGNSTVKGLQSINGSAERRLKGGILYCSATRPIATRSESVVHCQPVGMALASSSSSDPGSVKARLTCIEAEITLLAQKLATLTTERDELRRFEVNEVIELPADQADTYSTTICSLPTELLQDIFSHCLRKHPVMDAAEAPLLLGRVCRAWRTISLQTPKLWSSLHLVIPRSIPYPDSQPELYEQMRAGFEYWLEHLGSLPLNLSLHSEERREDESEMLYSQLEWVFEKSRARWKHLTVYIPSFSLGVFFDLPADQQYDLLESIELGTSNYHTPFQFEYIEFPFLSAATTPNLRKISFHLFSPDLRRGSFPQVLPNITNLTLQRCEHWDMNTPEMLMILGTCTNLVHCYITTTERFHPTAQEPAIFVPAHLAHLKSLRVEACGFRGPPGAAPSFLNLPDIFTYVVAPALEALDVDGLHHEVTANDAALIALRGFVTNCSHTLRKLKLRSYLSINSTDVLISCLDLLPSLMELKIKDFDYPWTEAHRPRSPAVTDSLLEALTSGGLCPSLELFKLDDNFGFEEKTLEQFLLTRLKEPREGCVPLKFCKISTYRNFGPEIRGLEGVKVNKRLMFANQKRSGRPWFD
;
A
#
# COMPACT_ATOMS: atom_id res chain seq x y z
N MET A 1 48.76 28.58 11.99
CA MET A 1 48.98 29.57 13.07
C MET A 1 48.80 30.96 12.48
N PRO A 2 48.30 31.97 13.24
CA PRO A 2 47.27 31.90 14.28
C PRO A 2 46.32 33.16 14.26
N LEU A 3 45.16 33.17 14.94
CA LEU A 3 44.77 34.03 16.11
C LEU A 3 43.34 34.59 15.82
N SER A 4 42.28 34.20 16.54
CA SER A 4 41.79 34.63 17.87
C SER A 4 41.10 36.01 17.91
N LEU A 5 39.86 36.04 18.42
CA LEU A 5 39.18 37.05 19.29
C LEU A 5 37.67 36.80 19.14
N GLY A 6 36.81 36.75 20.16
CA GLY A 6 36.89 37.25 21.53
C GLY A 6 35.53 37.86 21.88
N VAL A 7 34.75 37.13 22.67
CA VAL A 7 33.31 37.26 22.99
C VAL A 7 32.97 38.38 24.01
N SER A 8 31.73 38.92 23.90
CA SER A 8 30.78 39.35 24.98
C SER A 8 30.97 40.66 25.77
N VAL A 9 29.97 41.35 26.35
CA VAL A 9 28.47 41.51 26.37
C VAL A 9 28.25 42.70 27.37
N ASP A 10 27.18 43.50 27.27
CA ASP A 10 26.23 43.85 28.37
C ASP A 10 25.41 45.16 28.23
N PHE A 11 24.16 45.03 28.73
CA PHE A 11 22.95 45.84 28.89
C PHE A 11 22.98 47.38 29.13
N LEU A 12 21.89 48.08 28.72
CA LEU A 12 20.88 48.75 29.60
C LEU A 12 19.78 49.55 28.83
N THR A 13 18.56 49.54 29.38
CA THR A 13 17.25 50.19 29.02
C THR A 13 17.24 51.74 29.25
N PRO A 14 16.20 52.61 28.98
CA PRO A 14 14.73 52.41 29.10
C PRO A 14 13.66 53.30 28.31
N ASN A 15 12.40 52.81 28.29
CA ASN A 15 11.05 53.41 28.49
C ASN A 15 10.44 54.72 27.87
N PHE A 16 9.16 54.53 27.45
CA PHE A 16 7.88 55.29 27.66
C PHE A 16 7.24 56.22 26.58
N ASP A 17 5.95 55.91 26.35
CA ASP A 17 4.89 56.39 25.43
C ASP A 17 4.39 57.85 25.51
N LYS A 18 3.70 58.31 24.43
CA LYS A 18 2.26 58.72 24.42
C LYS A 18 1.77 59.28 23.07
N GLY A 19 0.58 58.86 22.61
CA GLY A 19 -0.45 59.81 22.12
C GLY A 19 -1.23 59.56 20.82
N LEU A 20 -2.36 58.84 20.94
CA LEU A 20 -3.74 59.13 20.46
C LEU A 20 -4.16 59.31 18.96
N ALA A 21 -5.18 58.48 18.61
CA ALA A 21 -6.41 58.73 17.82
C ALA A 21 -6.33 58.96 16.29
N MET A 22 -6.84 58.09 15.39
CA MET A 22 -8.20 57.57 15.09
C MET A 22 -8.96 58.40 14.02
N GLN A 23 -9.51 57.67 13.04
CA GLN A 23 -10.58 57.99 12.06
C GLN A 23 -10.17 58.62 10.71
N VAL A 24 -10.40 57.89 9.60
CA VAL A 24 -11.55 58.07 8.66
C VAL A 24 -11.27 57.24 7.37
N LEU A 25 -12.08 56.19 7.18
CA LEU A 25 -12.38 55.45 5.93
C LEU A 25 -13.03 56.38 4.86
N PRO A 26 -13.50 55.92 3.69
CA PRO A 26 -12.90 55.14 2.61
C PRO A 26 -13.25 55.75 1.22
N LEU A 27 -12.40 55.65 0.18
CA LEU A 27 -12.87 55.77 -1.22
C LEU A 27 -11.75 55.43 -2.21
N SER A 28 -11.27 54.19 -2.22
CA SER A 28 -10.44 53.64 -3.32
C SER A 28 -10.31 52.12 -3.17
N LEU A 29 -11.41 51.38 -3.14
CA LEU A 29 -11.36 49.92 -3.27
C LEU A 29 -12.51 49.43 -4.17
N VAL A 30 -12.53 49.95 -5.40
CA VAL A 30 -13.34 49.41 -6.51
C VAL A 30 -12.44 48.76 -7.58
N PHE A 31 -11.15 48.55 -7.32
CA PHE A 31 -10.25 48.01 -8.37
C PHE A 31 -9.23 46.94 -7.98
N LEU A 32 -9.39 46.27 -6.83
CA LEU A 32 -8.59 45.08 -6.51
C LEU A 32 -9.43 44.02 -5.78
N MET A 33 -10.40 43.46 -6.50
CA MET A 33 -10.86 42.09 -6.28
C MET A 33 -10.85 41.37 -7.63
N ALA A 34 -9.69 40.83 -7.97
CA ALA A 34 -9.51 39.68 -8.86
C ALA A 34 -8.10 39.14 -8.55
N THR A 35 -7.94 37.81 -8.58
CA THR A 35 -6.70 37.03 -8.35
C THR A 35 -6.36 36.66 -6.90
N PHE A 36 -7.27 35.94 -6.23
CA PHE A 36 -6.87 34.73 -5.52
C PHE A 36 -7.38 33.55 -6.37
N GLY A 37 -6.51 33.03 -7.24
CA GLY A 37 -6.85 31.84 -8.02
C GLY A 37 -6.69 30.61 -7.14
N PHE A 38 -7.73 29.79 -7.06
CA PHE A 38 -7.55 28.36 -6.85
C PHE A 38 -6.49 27.89 -7.88
N SER A 39 -5.55 27.04 -7.48
CA SER A 39 -4.61 26.45 -8.42
C SER A 39 -5.39 25.48 -9.32
N GLN A 40 -6.09 26.01 -10.32
CA GLN A 40 -6.68 25.23 -11.39
C GLN A 40 -5.51 24.70 -12.22
N CYS A 41 -5.44 23.38 -12.40
CA CYS A 41 -4.56 22.80 -13.41
C CYS A 41 -4.93 23.40 -14.78
N GLU A 42 -3.96 23.55 -15.69
CA GLU A 42 -4.28 24.06 -17.03
C GLU A 42 -5.38 23.20 -17.67
N PRO A 43 -6.45 23.80 -18.23
CA PRO A 43 -7.49 23.05 -18.91
C PRO A 43 -6.91 22.17 -20.02
N LEU A 44 -7.31 20.91 -20.04
CA LEU A 44 -6.87 19.94 -21.04
C LEU A 44 -7.87 19.87 -22.20
N ASN A 45 -7.42 20.22 -23.40
CA ASN A 45 -8.24 20.11 -24.60
C ASN A 45 -8.48 18.64 -24.97
N VAL A 46 -9.72 18.18 -24.89
CA VAL A 46 -10.09 16.82 -25.26
C VAL A 46 -10.24 16.74 -26.77
N THR A 47 -9.42 15.89 -27.40
CA THR A 47 -9.51 15.59 -28.83
C THR A 47 -10.13 14.20 -29.00
N PHE A 48 -11.32 14.15 -29.58
CA PHE A 48 -12.03 12.89 -29.87
C PHE A 48 -12.50 12.91 -31.34
N PRO A 49 -11.84 12.13 -32.22
CA PRO A 49 -12.20 12.05 -33.63
C PRO A 49 -13.67 11.65 -33.85
N GLU A 50 -14.26 12.09 -34.96
CA GLU A 50 -15.65 11.77 -35.30
C GLU A 50 -15.85 10.29 -35.64
N GLN A 51 -14.80 9.66 -36.19
CA GLN A 51 -14.75 8.24 -36.52
C GLN A 51 -13.52 7.59 -35.87
N ALA A 52 -13.67 6.32 -35.50
CA ALA A 52 -12.56 5.53 -34.98
C ALA A 52 -11.38 5.47 -35.98
N PRO A 53 -10.12 5.46 -35.51
CA PRO A 53 -8.95 5.32 -36.37
C PRO A 53 -9.00 4.06 -37.25
N ASN A 54 -8.48 4.17 -38.48
CA ASN A 54 -8.40 3.02 -39.39
C ASN A 54 -7.54 1.90 -38.77
N GLY A 55 -8.13 0.71 -38.64
CA GLY A 55 -7.46 -0.47 -38.04
C GLY A 55 -7.94 -0.81 -36.63
N THR A 56 -8.68 0.08 -35.96
CA THR A 56 -9.37 -0.23 -34.69
C THR A 56 -10.65 -1.00 -34.99
N THR A 57 -10.58 -2.33 -34.99
CA THR A 57 -11.69 -3.20 -35.46
C THR A 57 -12.29 -4.10 -34.39
N ASN A 58 -11.87 -4.02 -33.13
CA ASN A 58 -12.38 -4.89 -32.07
C ASN A 58 -13.60 -4.23 -31.40
N ALA A 59 -14.79 -4.51 -31.93
CA ALA A 59 -16.03 -4.10 -31.29
C ALA A 59 -16.38 -5.10 -30.18
N VAL A 60 -16.58 -4.60 -28.95
CA VAL A 60 -16.92 -5.42 -27.77
C VAL A 60 -18.35 -5.19 -27.31
N ALA A 61 -18.96 -6.23 -26.73
CA ALA A 61 -20.32 -6.17 -26.18
C ALA A 61 -20.37 -5.37 -24.86
N ASP A 62 -21.58 -5.03 -24.41
CA ASP A 62 -21.78 -4.27 -23.16
C ASP A 62 -21.51 -5.07 -21.88
N ASN A 63 -21.55 -6.40 -21.96
CA ASN A 63 -21.07 -7.28 -20.90
C ASN A 63 -19.56 -7.58 -21.00
N PHE A 64 -18.76 -6.62 -21.50
CA PHE A 64 -17.29 -6.76 -21.59
C PHE A 64 -16.67 -7.14 -20.24
N LEU A 65 -17.15 -6.53 -19.16
CA LEU A 65 -16.70 -6.82 -17.81
C LEU A 65 -17.44 -8.02 -17.21
N GLY A 66 -16.67 -8.99 -16.72
CA GLY A 66 -17.14 -10.11 -15.89
C GLY A 66 -16.55 -10.09 -14.49
N ILE A 67 -16.99 -11.03 -13.66
CA ILE A 67 -16.45 -11.27 -12.31
C ILE A 67 -15.94 -12.70 -12.22
N SER A 68 -14.71 -12.86 -11.74
CA SER A 68 -14.06 -14.16 -11.54
C SER A 68 -14.05 -14.50 -10.04
N PHE A 69 -14.51 -15.69 -9.68
CA PHE A 69 -14.61 -16.18 -8.30
C PHE A 69 -13.72 -17.40 -8.09
N GLU A 70 -13.00 -17.39 -6.98
CA GLU A 70 -12.30 -18.58 -6.48
C GLU A 70 -13.30 -19.63 -5.96
N LEU A 71 -13.19 -20.86 -6.46
CA LEU A 71 -14.11 -21.96 -6.11
C LEU A 71 -14.19 -22.20 -4.60
N SER A 72 -13.04 -22.22 -3.92
CA SER A 72 -12.92 -22.61 -2.51
C SER A 72 -13.65 -21.70 -1.53
N SER A 73 -14.04 -20.50 -1.98
CA SER A 73 -14.72 -19.48 -1.17
C SER A 73 -16.17 -19.21 -1.60
N PHE A 74 -16.63 -19.88 -2.65
CA PHE A 74 -17.88 -19.52 -3.32
C PHE A 74 -19.10 -19.63 -2.41
N ASP A 75 -19.13 -20.62 -1.50
CA ASP A 75 -20.24 -20.81 -0.56
C ASP A 75 -20.36 -19.69 0.49
N THR A 76 -19.23 -19.07 0.87
CA THR A 76 -19.22 -17.93 1.80
C THR A 76 -19.76 -16.64 1.16
N LEU A 77 -19.66 -16.55 -0.17
CA LEU A 77 -20.08 -15.38 -0.95
C LEU A 77 -21.50 -15.52 -1.52
N TRP A 78 -21.86 -16.71 -2.01
CA TRP A 78 -23.13 -16.98 -2.70
C TRP A 78 -24.12 -17.76 -1.84
N GLY A 79 -23.75 -18.16 -0.63
CA GLY A 79 -24.53 -19.03 0.23
C GLY A 79 -24.16 -20.50 0.05
N SER A 80 -24.48 -21.32 1.05
CA SER A 80 -24.15 -22.75 1.06
C SER A 80 -25.28 -23.66 0.54
N THR A 81 -26.47 -23.07 0.38
CA THR A 81 -27.70 -23.68 -0.15
C THR A 81 -28.52 -22.60 -0.86
N VAL A 82 -29.49 -23.00 -1.69
CA VAL A 82 -30.44 -22.09 -2.35
C VAL A 82 -31.17 -21.17 -1.34
N ASP A 83 -31.51 -21.68 -0.16
CA ASP A 83 -32.22 -20.91 0.88
C ASP A 83 -31.30 -19.95 1.66
N THR A 84 -29.99 -20.00 1.45
CA THR A 84 -28.99 -19.18 2.17
C THR A 84 -28.27 -18.18 1.26
N ILE A 85 -28.77 -17.97 0.04
CA ILE A 85 -28.27 -16.95 -0.88
C ILE A 85 -28.34 -15.56 -0.20
N PRO A 86 -27.21 -14.84 -0.07
CA PRO A 86 -27.21 -13.54 0.58
C PRO A 86 -27.92 -12.47 -0.25
N ASP A 87 -28.89 -11.77 0.35
CA ASP A 87 -29.58 -10.63 -0.27
C ASP A 87 -28.61 -9.57 -0.80
N ALA A 88 -27.49 -9.36 -0.10
CA ALA A 88 -26.48 -8.40 -0.52
C ALA A 88 -25.78 -8.80 -1.82
N MET A 89 -25.47 -10.08 -2.00
CA MET A 89 -24.87 -10.59 -3.23
C MET A 89 -25.82 -10.41 -4.42
N VAL A 90 -27.11 -10.68 -4.23
CA VAL A 90 -28.15 -10.42 -5.24
C VAL A 90 -28.14 -8.95 -5.65
N ASN A 91 -28.14 -8.02 -4.68
CA ASN A 91 -28.11 -6.58 -4.98
C ASN A 91 -26.82 -6.15 -5.69
N TYR A 92 -25.64 -6.62 -5.24
CA TYR A 92 -24.37 -6.30 -5.89
C TYR A 92 -24.34 -6.68 -7.37
N LEU A 93 -24.79 -7.91 -7.68
CA LEU A 93 -24.82 -8.42 -9.04
C LEU A 93 -25.92 -7.76 -9.88
N HIS A 94 -27.11 -7.53 -9.31
CA HIS A 94 -28.21 -6.86 -10.00
C HIS A 94 -27.88 -5.41 -10.34
N ASN A 95 -27.18 -4.68 -9.46
CA ASN A 95 -26.69 -3.32 -9.75
C ASN A 95 -25.83 -3.27 -11.02
N ILE A 96 -25.00 -4.28 -11.25
CA ILE A 96 -24.17 -4.37 -12.46
C ILE A 96 -25.03 -4.80 -13.65
N ASN A 97 -25.83 -5.88 -13.48
CA ASN A 97 -26.60 -6.49 -14.55
C ASN A 97 -27.62 -5.55 -15.21
N VAL A 98 -28.29 -4.67 -14.45
CA VAL A 98 -29.29 -3.75 -15.03
C VAL A 98 -28.70 -2.66 -15.93
N ARG A 99 -27.37 -2.52 -15.96
CA ARG A 99 -26.65 -1.58 -16.82
C ARG A 99 -26.22 -2.21 -18.14
N THR A 100 -26.34 -3.53 -18.28
CA THR A 100 -25.95 -4.29 -19.46
C THR A 100 -27.15 -4.94 -20.12
N SER A 101 -27.17 -5.02 -21.45
CA SER A 101 -28.20 -5.75 -22.20
C SER A 101 -27.84 -7.22 -22.42
N ALA A 102 -26.54 -7.54 -22.52
CA ALA A 102 -26.06 -8.90 -22.56
C ALA A 102 -25.94 -9.51 -21.14
N PRO A 103 -25.97 -10.86 -21.01
CA PRO A 103 -25.92 -11.51 -19.70
C PRO A 103 -24.66 -11.17 -18.89
N LEU A 104 -24.82 -10.94 -17.58
CA LEU A 104 -23.70 -10.75 -16.67
C LEU A 104 -22.80 -12.00 -16.66
N ARG A 105 -21.50 -11.81 -16.91
CA ARG A 105 -20.53 -12.89 -17.04
C ARG A 105 -19.88 -13.23 -15.69
N ILE A 106 -19.98 -14.49 -15.29
CA ILE A 106 -19.40 -15.02 -14.05
C ILE A 106 -18.46 -16.17 -14.39
N ARG A 107 -17.22 -16.13 -13.89
CA ARG A 107 -16.26 -17.23 -14.01
C ARG A 107 -16.03 -17.84 -12.63
N VAL A 108 -16.07 -19.16 -12.53
CA VAL A 108 -15.76 -19.92 -11.31
C VAL A 108 -14.54 -20.78 -11.60
N GLY A 109 -13.46 -20.56 -10.84
CA GLY A 109 -12.17 -21.21 -11.07
C GLY A 109 -11.15 -20.84 -10.01
N GLY A 110 -9.98 -20.38 -10.46
CA GLY A 110 -8.84 -20.05 -9.61
C GLY A 110 -7.98 -21.27 -9.29
N ASN A 111 -6.92 -21.08 -8.51
CA ASN A 111 -5.97 -22.16 -8.20
C ASN A 111 -6.63 -23.33 -7.48
N GLY A 112 -7.54 -23.05 -6.55
CA GLY A 112 -8.26 -24.08 -5.79
C GLY A 112 -9.13 -24.98 -6.66
N MET A 113 -9.56 -24.54 -7.86
CA MET A 113 -10.31 -25.38 -8.81
C MET A 113 -9.50 -26.60 -9.24
N ASP A 114 -8.23 -26.40 -9.58
CA ASP A 114 -7.37 -27.45 -10.10
C ASP A 114 -7.03 -28.51 -9.06
N GLY A 115 -6.94 -28.12 -7.78
CA GLY A 115 -6.74 -29.02 -6.64
C GLY A 115 -8.02 -29.68 -6.11
N SER A 116 -9.19 -29.26 -6.58
CA SER A 116 -10.49 -29.70 -6.07
C SER A 116 -11.03 -30.95 -6.77
N THR A 117 -11.92 -31.67 -6.08
CA THR A 117 -12.57 -32.88 -6.61
C THR A 117 -14.07 -32.68 -6.71
N TYR A 118 -14.63 -32.92 -7.91
CA TYR A 118 -16.08 -32.92 -8.08
C TYR A 118 -16.68 -34.24 -7.59
N VAL A 119 -17.64 -34.19 -6.68
CA VAL A 119 -18.21 -35.40 -6.05
C VAL A 119 -19.68 -35.64 -6.43
N GLY A 120 -20.16 -34.96 -7.48
CA GLY A 120 -21.49 -35.19 -8.06
C GLY A 120 -22.61 -35.04 -7.03
N SER A 121 -23.44 -36.07 -6.90
CA SER A 121 -24.56 -36.14 -5.93
C SER A 121 -24.20 -36.87 -4.63
N SER A 122 -22.95 -37.26 -4.42
CA SER A 122 -22.54 -38.01 -3.23
C SER A 122 -22.44 -37.13 -1.97
N MET A 123 -22.36 -35.81 -2.16
CA MET A 123 -22.37 -34.80 -1.11
C MET A 123 -23.62 -33.91 -1.23
N THR A 124 -24.18 -33.53 -0.08
CA THR A 124 -25.36 -32.65 0.01
C THR A 124 -25.02 -31.19 0.36
N LYS A 125 -23.78 -30.92 0.73
CA LYS A 125 -23.23 -29.56 0.87
C LYS A 125 -22.72 -29.08 -0.47
N MET A 126 -22.59 -27.76 -0.64
CA MET A 126 -21.92 -27.19 -1.81
C MET A 126 -20.42 -27.52 -1.83
N LEU A 127 -19.70 -27.10 -0.77
CA LEU A 127 -18.26 -27.27 -0.62
C LEU A 127 -17.94 -28.00 0.68
N GLU A 128 -16.85 -28.76 0.67
CA GLU A 128 -16.21 -29.34 1.85
C GLU A 128 -14.69 -29.19 1.72
N LEU A 129 -14.08 -28.43 2.64
CA LEU A 129 -12.62 -28.28 2.70
C LEU A 129 -11.98 -29.64 2.97
N THR A 130 -11.05 -30.05 2.09
CA THR A 130 -10.40 -31.36 2.18
C THR A 130 -9.08 -31.30 2.95
N ASP A 131 -8.46 -30.12 3.02
CA ASP A 131 -7.22 -29.87 3.73
C ASP A 131 -7.32 -28.58 4.56
N PRO A 132 -7.35 -28.65 5.91
CA PRO A 132 -7.38 -27.47 6.77
C PRO A 132 -6.04 -26.73 6.81
N ASP A 133 -4.94 -27.37 6.38
CA ASP A 133 -3.59 -26.80 6.34
C ASP A 133 -3.17 -26.42 4.91
N ALA A 134 -4.14 -26.38 3.99
CA ALA A 134 -3.90 -26.07 2.58
C ALA A 134 -3.14 -24.75 2.40
N TYR A 135 -2.33 -24.69 1.34
CA TYR A 135 -1.69 -23.45 0.95
C TYR A 135 -2.77 -22.40 0.68
N PHE A 136 -2.67 -21.23 1.32
CA PHE A 136 -3.73 -20.22 1.30
C PHE A 136 -4.12 -19.73 -0.10
N ASN A 137 -3.27 -19.93 -1.10
CA ASN A 137 -3.51 -19.54 -2.49
C ASN A 137 -3.91 -20.72 -3.39
N ASP A 138 -4.10 -21.91 -2.83
CA ASP A 138 -4.49 -23.15 -3.52
C ASP A 138 -5.23 -24.06 -2.52
N ILE A 139 -6.48 -23.70 -2.21
CA ILE A 139 -7.28 -24.41 -1.20
C ILE A 139 -8.17 -25.44 -1.91
N PRO A 140 -7.89 -26.75 -1.77
CA PRO A 140 -8.69 -27.79 -2.39
C PRO A 140 -9.99 -28.03 -1.62
N VAL A 141 -11.07 -28.30 -2.36
CA VAL A 141 -12.38 -28.66 -1.83
C VAL A 141 -12.95 -29.87 -2.56
N ASN A 142 -13.78 -30.64 -1.86
CA ASN A 142 -14.80 -31.44 -2.52
C ASN A 142 -15.96 -30.52 -2.84
N PHE A 143 -16.51 -30.59 -4.05
CA PHE A 143 -17.66 -29.79 -4.44
C PHE A 143 -18.69 -30.60 -5.22
N SER A 144 -19.97 -30.24 -5.10
CA SER A 144 -21.10 -31.06 -5.57
C SER A 144 -22.02 -30.31 -6.53
N ARG A 145 -23.06 -31.01 -7.01
CA ARG A 145 -24.13 -30.43 -7.85
C ARG A 145 -24.80 -29.21 -7.23
N VAL A 146 -24.75 -29.06 -5.90
CA VAL A 146 -25.37 -27.92 -5.18
C VAL A 146 -24.79 -26.57 -5.64
N LEU A 147 -23.55 -26.54 -6.14
CA LEU A 147 -22.97 -25.36 -6.80
C LEU A 147 -23.89 -24.87 -7.93
N PHE A 148 -24.30 -25.77 -8.82
CA PHE A 148 -25.16 -25.43 -9.96
C PHE A 148 -26.60 -25.07 -9.54
N ASP A 149 -27.11 -25.69 -8.47
CA ASP A 149 -28.42 -25.33 -7.90
C ASP A 149 -28.41 -23.87 -7.40
N ILE A 150 -27.35 -23.46 -6.69
CA ILE A 150 -27.17 -22.08 -6.19
C ILE A 150 -26.97 -21.10 -7.35
N MET A 151 -26.18 -21.45 -8.36
CA MET A 151 -25.97 -20.61 -9.55
C MET A 151 -27.29 -20.40 -10.31
N ASN A 152 -28.11 -21.44 -10.45
CA ASN A 152 -29.44 -21.33 -11.06
C ASN A 152 -30.39 -20.47 -10.24
N ALA A 153 -30.38 -20.62 -8.91
CA ALA A 153 -31.20 -19.80 -8.03
C ALA A 153 -30.78 -18.33 -8.00
N MET A 154 -29.47 -18.03 -8.04
CA MET A 154 -28.99 -16.65 -8.19
C MET A 154 -29.39 -16.07 -9.55
N TYR A 155 -29.29 -16.86 -10.63
CA TYR A 155 -29.79 -16.47 -11.94
C TYR A 155 -31.27 -16.05 -11.85
N ASP A 156 -32.13 -16.83 -11.18
CA ASP A 156 -33.56 -16.52 -11.07
C ASP A 156 -33.85 -15.21 -10.30
N GLU A 157 -32.89 -14.70 -9.54
CA GLU A 157 -32.99 -13.44 -8.77
C GLU A 157 -32.37 -12.24 -9.50
N VAL A 158 -31.36 -12.46 -10.33
CA VAL A 158 -30.55 -11.39 -10.96
C VAL A 158 -30.81 -11.22 -12.46
N GLU A 159 -31.23 -12.29 -13.16
CA GLU A 159 -31.23 -12.53 -14.62
C GLU A 159 -31.19 -11.31 -15.59
N PRO A 160 -30.45 -11.41 -16.72
CA PRO A 160 -29.78 -12.60 -17.24
C PRO A 160 -28.31 -12.74 -16.80
N MET A 161 -27.85 -13.99 -16.56
CA MET A 161 -26.44 -14.30 -16.24
C MET A 161 -25.91 -15.46 -17.08
N GLN A 162 -24.60 -15.50 -17.27
CA GLN A 162 -23.87 -16.57 -17.94
C GLN A 162 -22.63 -16.98 -17.15
N PHE A 163 -22.27 -18.26 -17.24
CA PHE A 163 -21.27 -18.88 -16.38
C PHE A 163 -20.17 -19.56 -17.16
N ILE A 164 -18.93 -19.34 -16.73
CA ILE A 164 -17.74 -20.06 -17.16
C ILE A 164 -17.26 -20.94 -16.00
N ILE A 165 -17.06 -22.23 -16.28
CA ILE A 165 -16.67 -23.22 -15.28
C ILE A 165 -15.25 -23.74 -15.57
N GLY A 166 -14.34 -23.63 -14.60
CA GLY A 166 -13.03 -24.27 -14.66
C GLY A 166 -13.14 -25.80 -14.58
N LEU A 167 -12.20 -26.50 -15.20
CA LEU A 167 -12.08 -27.95 -15.24
C LEU A 167 -10.62 -28.29 -14.96
N SER A 168 -10.34 -29.18 -14.00
CA SER A 168 -8.97 -29.44 -13.57
C SER A 168 -8.11 -30.07 -14.66
N MET A 169 -6.84 -29.65 -14.78
CA MET A 169 -5.82 -30.29 -15.61
C MET A 169 -4.63 -30.85 -14.80
N ARG A 170 -4.78 -31.05 -13.48
CA ARG A 170 -3.69 -31.63 -12.64
C ARG A 170 -3.50 -33.14 -12.81
N ASP A 171 -4.54 -33.89 -13.12
CA ASP A 171 -4.45 -35.35 -13.36
C ASP A 171 -5.21 -35.79 -14.64
N PRO A 172 -4.78 -35.32 -15.82
CA PRO A 172 -5.48 -35.59 -17.09
C PRO A 172 -5.36 -37.05 -17.54
N ALA A 173 -4.51 -37.86 -16.90
CA ALA A 173 -4.46 -39.31 -17.14
C ALA A 173 -5.64 -40.06 -16.49
N ASN A 174 -6.33 -39.43 -15.54
CA ASN A 174 -7.52 -39.95 -14.88
C ASN A 174 -8.61 -38.85 -14.89
N ASP A 175 -9.02 -38.47 -16.10
CA ASP A 175 -9.94 -37.37 -16.37
C ASP A 175 -11.41 -37.66 -16.02
N GLN A 176 -11.75 -38.86 -15.52
CA GLN A 176 -13.12 -39.26 -15.23
C GLN A 176 -13.87 -38.26 -14.34
N ASN A 177 -13.17 -37.63 -13.37
CA ASN A 177 -13.73 -36.57 -12.53
C ASN A 177 -14.10 -35.31 -13.32
N VAL A 178 -13.20 -34.91 -14.23
CA VAL A 178 -13.35 -33.75 -15.11
C VAL A 178 -14.49 -33.98 -16.10
N LEU A 179 -14.59 -35.19 -16.67
CA LEU A 179 -15.67 -35.57 -17.59
C LEU A 179 -17.03 -35.56 -16.89
N GLU A 180 -17.11 -36.03 -15.63
CA GLU A 180 -18.34 -35.98 -14.84
C GLU A 180 -18.77 -34.53 -14.55
N LEU A 181 -17.83 -33.68 -14.13
CA LEU A 181 -18.07 -32.26 -13.90
C LEU A 181 -18.54 -31.55 -15.17
N ALA A 182 -17.86 -31.76 -16.30
CA ALA A 182 -18.20 -31.14 -17.58
C ALA A 182 -19.61 -31.54 -18.03
N LYS A 183 -19.96 -32.82 -17.89
CA LYS A 183 -21.30 -33.33 -18.19
C LYS A 183 -22.37 -32.65 -17.34
N ASP A 184 -22.13 -32.54 -16.02
CA ASP A 184 -23.08 -31.94 -15.10
C ASP A 184 -23.21 -30.44 -15.29
N ALA A 185 -22.11 -29.73 -15.53
CA ALA A 185 -22.13 -28.30 -15.86
C ALA A 185 -23.01 -28.05 -17.10
N ARG A 186 -22.87 -28.87 -18.15
CA ARG A 186 -23.73 -28.77 -19.34
C ARG A 186 -25.19 -29.09 -19.05
N GLU A 187 -25.45 -30.19 -18.35
CA GLU A 187 -26.82 -30.64 -18.07
C GLU A 187 -27.57 -29.64 -17.18
N LEU A 188 -26.92 -29.14 -16.13
CA LEU A 188 -27.57 -28.38 -15.06
C LEU A 188 -27.59 -26.87 -15.33
N LEU A 189 -26.61 -26.30 -16.03
CA LEU A 189 -26.63 -24.89 -16.42
C LEU A 189 -27.28 -24.67 -17.79
N GLY A 190 -27.28 -25.68 -18.67
CA GLY A 190 -27.91 -25.59 -19.99
C GLY A 190 -27.39 -24.40 -20.80
N ASN A 191 -28.30 -23.53 -21.24
CA ASN A 191 -27.98 -22.31 -22.00
C ASN A 191 -27.29 -21.21 -21.19
N LYS A 192 -27.21 -21.35 -19.86
CA LYS A 192 -26.49 -20.42 -18.97
C LYS A 192 -24.99 -20.72 -18.93
N LEU A 193 -24.55 -21.90 -19.38
CA LEU A 193 -23.13 -22.21 -19.53
C LEU A 193 -22.58 -21.50 -20.78
N ASP A 194 -21.64 -20.60 -20.58
CA ASP A 194 -20.96 -19.89 -21.66
C ASP A 194 -19.74 -20.67 -22.16
N ALA A 195 -18.88 -21.11 -21.25
CA ALA A 195 -17.70 -21.91 -21.59
C ALA A 195 -17.22 -22.80 -20.44
N MET A 196 -16.41 -23.79 -20.77
CA MET A 196 -15.63 -24.58 -19.81
C MET A 196 -14.14 -24.38 -20.06
N LEU A 197 -13.35 -24.14 -19.01
CA LEU A 197 -11.92 -23.85 -19.12
C LEU A 197 -11.08 -25.03 -18.64
N LEU A 198 -10.22 -25.59 -19.50
CA LEU A 198 -9.34 -26.70 -19.15
C LEU A 198 -8.03 -26.21 -18.51
N GLY A 199 -7.97 -26.31 -17.18
CA GLY A 199 -6.88 -25.87 -16.32
C GLY A 199 -7.07 -24.46 -15.75
N ASN A 200 -6.21 -24.10 -14.79
CA ASN A 200 -5.96 -22.75 -14.32
C ASN A 200 -4.45 -22.51 -14.25
N GLU A 201 -3.92 -21.57 -15.06
CA GLU A 201 -2.48 -21.25 -15.10
C GLU A 201 -1.59 -22.51 -15.28
N PRO A 202 -1.82 -23.36 -16.30
CA PRO A 202 -1.06 -24.59 -16.49
C PRO A 202 0.45 -24.35 -16.72
N ASP A 203 0.83 -23.14 -17.16
CA ASP A 203 2.20 -22.68 -17.28
C ASP A 203 2.93 -22.58 -15.92
N LEU A 204 2.18 -22.51 -14.80
CA LEU A 204 2.71 -22.46 -13.44
C LEU A 204 2.76 -23.82 -12.73
N TYR A 205 2.22 -24.90 -13.31
CA TYR A 205 2.15 -26.20 -12.63
C TYR A 205 3.52 -26.74 -12.19
N ALA A 206 4.55 -26.55 -13.00
CA ALA A 206 5.92 -26.92 -12.63
C ALA A 206 6.46 -26.04 -11.50
N GLY A 207 6.26 -24.72 -11.59
CA GLY A 207 6.72 -23.76 -10.58
C GLY A 207 6.03 -23.93 -9.22
N HIS A 208 4.77 -24.34 -9.22
CA HIS A 208 3.99 -24.63 -8.01
C HIS A 208 4.23 -26.05 -7.46
N GLY A 209 5.04 -26.88 -8.14
CA GLY A 209 5.32 -28.25 -7.71
C GLY A 209 4.12 -29.20 -7.81
N THR A 210 3.06 -28.81 -8.53
CA THR A 210 1.88 -29.65 -8.76
C THR A 210 2.16 -30.71 -9.84
N ARG A 211 3.00 -30.37 -10.82
CA ARG A 211 3.45 -31.27 -11.90
C ARG A 211 4.95 -31.12 -12.13
N THR A 212 5.74 -32.15 -11.87
CA THR A 212 7.19 -32.11 -12.13
C THR A 212 7.50 -32.11 -13.64
N ASP A 213 8.46 -31.29 -14.08
CA ASP A 213 8.93 -31.19 -15.48
C ASP A 213 7.83 -30.89 -16.52
N TYR A 214 6.77 -30.19 -16.09
CA TYR A 214 5.63 -29.84 -16.93
C TYR A 214 5.98 -28.77 -17.95
N ASN A 215 5.62 -28.99 -19.22
CA ASN A 215 5.94 -28.11 -20.33
C ASN A 215 4.81 -28.09 -21.36
N LEU A 216 4.90 -27.15 -22.30
CA LEU A 216 3.86 -26.90 -23.31
C LEU A 216 3.53 -28.15 -24.15
N THR A 217 4.53 -28.91 -24.59
CA THR A 217 4.30 -30.11 -25.40
C THR A 217 3.48 -31.15 -24.64
N THR A 218 3.78 -31.35 -23.35
CA THR A 218 3.01 -32.24 -22.48
C THR A 218 1.58 -31.73 -22.32
N TYR A 219 1.40 -30.43 -22.07
CA TYR A 219 0.09 -29.81 -21.91
C TYR A 219 -0.79 -29.99 -23.16
N ILE A 220 -0.27 -29.70 -24.36
CA ILE A 220 -1.03 -29.86 -25.62
C ILE A 220 -1.43 -31.32 -25.86
N ALA A 221 -0.54 -32.28 -25.56
CA ALA A 221 -0.85 -33.70 -25.71
C ALA A 221 -1.94 -34.17 -24.73
N GLU A 222 -1.88 -33.73 -23.48
CA GLU A 222 -2.87 -34.05 -22.44
C GLU A 222 -4.21 -33.37 -22.72
N LEU A 223 -4.20 -32.14 -23.22
CA LEU A 223 -5.39 -31.43 -23.69
C LEU A 223 -6.11 -32.25 -24.77
N GLY A 224 -5.37 -32.74 -25.77
CA GLY A 224 -5.91 -33.59 -26.83
C GLY A 224 -6.54 -34.88 -26.32
N HIS A 225 -5.98 -35.46 -25.25
CA HIS A 225 -6.55 -36.64 -24.62
C HIS A 225 -7.91 -36.34 -23.98
N VAL A 226 -7.98 -35.32 -23.12
CA VAL A 226 -9.22 -34.96 -22.40
C VAL A 226 -10.32 -34.50 -23.38
N ILE A 227 -9.97 -33.69 -24.39
CA ILE A 227 -10.92 -33.26 -25.42
C ILE A 227 -11.45 -34.47 -26.21
N GLY A 228 -10.57 -35.40 -26.59
CA GLY A 228 -10.97 -36.63 -27.29
C GLY A 228 -11.93 -37.49 -26.49
N ASP A 229 -11.71 -37.62 -25.18
CA ASP A 229 -12.59 -38.38 -24.29
C ASP A 229 -13.94 -37.66 -24.09
N MET A 230 -13.95 -36.32 -24.01
CA MET A 230 -15.18 -35.52 -24.02
C MET A 230 -16.00 -35.70 -25.30
N GLU A 231 -15.36 -35.70 -26.47
CA GLU A 231 -16.02 -35.95 -27.76
C GLU A 231 -16.58 -37.38 -27.84
N GLN A 232 -15.80 -38.38 -27.42
CA GLN A 232 -16.21 -39.79 -27.45
C GLN A 232 -17.44 -40.04 -26.56
N GLN A 233 -17.52 -39.37 -25.40
CA GLN A 233 -18.67 -39.46 -24.50
C GLN A 233 -19.84 -38.55 -24.91
N GLY A 234 -19.69 -37.75 -25.97
CA GLY A 234 -20.71 -36.81 -26.44
C GLY A 234 -20.98 -35.66 -25.47
N ILE A 235 -20.00 -35.32 -24.62
CA ILE A 235 -20.06 -34.16 -23.72
C ILE A 235 -19.92 -32.88 -24.52
N ILE A 236 -19.06 -32.87 -25.54
CA ILE A 236 -18.90 -31.76 -26.48
C ILE A 236 -19.23 -32.21 -27.90
N ASN A 237 -20.03 -31.39 -28.59
CA ASN A 237 -20.36 -31.53 -30.01
C ASN A 237 -20.45 -30.15 -30.71
N ASP A 238 -20.04 -29.11 -29.99
CA ASP A 238 -20.12 -27.69 -30.28
C ASP A 238 -18.92 -26.98 -29.65
N THR A 239 -18.72 -25.71 -29.99
CA THR A 239 -17.64 -24.87 -29.44
C THR A 239 -18.06 -24.31 -28.09
N VAL A 240 -17.74 -25.03 -27.01
CA VAL A 240 -18.00 -24.60 -25.62
C VAL A 240 -16.71 -24.52 -24.78
N LEU A 241 -15.57 -24.95 -25.32
CA LEU A 241 -14.30 -24.92 -24.60
C LEU A 241 -13.62 -23.56 -24.71
N GLY A 242 -13.07 -23.09 -23.60
CA GLY A 242 -12.13 -21.97 -23.53
C GLY A 242 -10.80 -22.45 -22.92
N GLY A 243 -9.71 -21.76 -23.19
CA GLY A 243 -8.38 -22.14 -22.69
C GLY A 243 -7.28 -21.29 -23.31
N PRO A 244 -6.01 -21.43 -22.93
CA PRO A 244 -5.46 -22.34 -21.92
C PRO A 244 -5.48 -21.78 -20.49
N THR A 245 -5.96 -20.56 -20.27
CA THR A 245 -5.92 -19.85 -18.97
C THR A 245 -4.51 -19.56 -18.44
N ILE A 246 -3.54 -19.43 -19.35
CA ILE A 246 -2.14 -19.17 -18.99
C ILE A 246 -2.00 -17.86 -18.22
N CYS A 247 -1.10 -17.86 -17.25
CA CYS A 247 -0.49 -16.62 -16.77
C CYS A 247 0.84 -16.42 -17.49
N CYS A 248 1.80 -15.99 -16.71
CA CYS A 248 2.79 -15.00 -17.02
C CYS A 248 4.19 -15.57 -16.76
N ALA A 249 4.32 -16.90 -16.75
CA ALA A 249 5.61 -17.56 -16.58
C ALA A 249 6.34 -17.70 -17.92
N GLN A 250 6.34 -18.91 -18.50
CA GLN A 250 7.19 -19.23 -19.66
C GLN A 250 6.40 -19.32 -20.97
N TRP A 251 5.07 -19.29 -20.94
CA TRP A 251 4.24 -19.50 -22.13
C TRP A 251 3.53 -18.19 -22.47
N SER A 252 3.68 -17.72 -23.70
CA SER A 252 2.80 -16.70 -24.27
C SER A 252 1.61 -17.37 -24.98
N LEU A 253 0.53 -16.62 -25.20
CA LEU A 253 -0.62 -17.12 -25.96
C LEU A 253 -0.20 -17.54 -27.38
N SER A 254 0.72 -16.80 -28.00
CA SER A 254 1.30 -17.17 -29.30
C SER A 254 2.03 -18.50 -29.26
N ASP A 255 2.80 -18.79 -28.19
CA ASP A 255 3.50 -20.07 -28.06
C ASP A 255 2.49 -21.21 -27.98
N VAL A 256 1.42 -21.05 -27.19
CA VAL A 256 0.42 -22.10 -27.02
C VAL A 256 -0.38 -22.34 -28.30
N ILE A 257 -0.79 -21.28 -29.00
CA ILE A 257 -1.46 -21.38 -30.31
C ILE A 257 -0.57 -22.17 -31.29
N GLN A 258 0.68 -21.73 -31.48
CA GLN A 258 1.62 -22.37 -32.41
C GLN A 258 2.06 -23.77 -31.97
N GLY A 259 1.98 -24.05 -30.66
CA GLY A 259 2.22 -25.37 -30.08
C GLY A 259 1.14 -26.40 -30.42
N GLY A 260 0.04 -25.97 -31.03
CA GLY A 260 -1.06 -26.83 -31.46
C GLY A 260 -2.33 -26.64 -30.63
N LEU A 261 -2.63 -25.44 -30.13
CA LEU A 261 -3.96 -25.17 -29.56
C LEU A 261 -5.01 -24.93 -30.67
N ASP A 262 -4.56 -24.37 -31.79
CA ASP A 262 -5.35 -24.05 -33.00
C ASP A 262 -6.00 -25.27 -33.66
N GLN A 263 -5.49 -26.47 -33.40
CA GLN A 263 -6.06 -27.72 -33.91
C GLN A 263 -7.38 -28.13 -33.22
N TYR A 264 -7.78 -27.47 -32.12
CA TYR A 264 -8.96 -27.82 -31.33
C TYR A 264 -10.06 -26.73 -31.42
N PRO A 265 -11.35 -27.12 -31.31
CA PRO A 265 -12.48 -26.21 -31.50
C PRO A 265 -12.74 -25.33 -30.25
N TYR A 266 -11.92 -24.31 -30.06
CA TYR A 266 -12.07 -23.34 -28.98
C TYR A 266 -13.09 -22.25 -29.31
N LYS A 267 -13.95 -21.95 -28.33
CA LYS A 267 -14.82 -20.77 -28.35
C LYS A 267 -14.06 -19.50 -27.98
N TYR A 268 -13.13 -19.61 -27.03
CA TYR A 268 -12.32 -18.50 -26.55
C TYR A 268 -10.87 -18.93 -26.32
N TYR A 269 -9.95 -18.04 -26.67
CA TYR A 269 -8.62 -18.06 -26.07
C TYR A 269 -8.60 -17.24 -24.80
N THR A 270 -7.87 -17.68 -23.79
CA THR A 270 -7.96 -17.11 -22.44
C THR A 270 -6.59 -16.97 -21.79
N VAL A 271 -6.39 -15.85 -21.11
CA VAL A 271 -5.18 -15.50 -20.37
C VAL A 271 -5.55 -14.88 -19.03
N GLN A 272 -4.60 -14.90 -18.10
CA GLN A 272 -4.69 -14.30 -16.77
C GLN A 272 -3.46 -13.41 -16.56
N HIS A 273 -3.60 -12.27 -15.88
CA HIS A 273 -2.43 -11.44 -15.60
C HIS A 273 -2.65 -10.46 -14.45
N TYR A 274 -1.65 -10.36 -13.56
CA TYR A 274 -1.56 -9.33 -12.53
C TYR A 274 -0.25 -8.57 -12.71
N PRO A 275 -0.22 -7.23 -12.54
CA PRO A 275 1.02 -6.46 -12.63
C PRO A 275 2.09 -6.86 -11.62
N ASN A 276 1.66 -7.31 -10.44
CA ASN A 276 2.52 -7.67 -9.32
C ASN A 276 1.92 -8.81 -8.51
N HIS A 277 2.71 -9.39 -7.60
CA HIS A 277 2.26 -10.42 -6.68
C HIS A 277 2.74 -10.17 -5.24
N ALA A 278 1.93 -10.57 -4.25
CA ALA A 278 2.26 -10.48 -2.82
C ALA A 278 2.42 -11.87 -2.16
N CYS A 279 2.72 -12.90 -2.95
CA CYS A 279 2.82 -14.29 -2.45
C CYS A 279 3.91 -14.48 -1.38
N GLN A 280 4.93 -13.60 -1.37
CA GLN A 280 5.99 -13.54 -0.35
C GLN A 280 5.81 -12.35 0.62
N GLY A 281 4.62 -11.75 0.62
CA GLY A 281 4.27 -10.56 1.39
C GLY A 281 4.51 -9.23 0.64
N PRO A 282 4.15 -8.10 1.29
CA PRO A 282 4.35 -6.77 0.75
C PRO A 282 5.83 -6.40 0.61
N ASN A 283 6.19 -5.73 -0.48
CA ASN A 283 7.51 -5.18 -0.78
C ASN A 283 7.35 -3.81 -1.49
N GLU A 284 8.46 -3.13 -1.79
CA GLU A 284 8.42 -1.79 -2.39
C GLU A 284 7.74 -1.76 -3.76
N GLY A 285 7.89 -2.81 -4.58
CA GLY A 285 7.25 -2.90 -5.91
C GLY A 285 5.74 -3.09 -5.84
N ASN A 286 5.28 -4.07 -5.05
CA ASN A 286 3.85 -4.41 -4.96
C ASN A 286 3.03 -3.53 -4.00
N THR A 287 3.67 -2.51 -3.39
CA THR A 287 3.01 -1.47 -2.57
C THR A 287 3.16 -0.06 -3.16
N ASN A 288 3.75 0.07 -4.35
CA ASN A 288 3.93 1.35 -5.02
C ASN A 288 2.62 1.85 -5.65
N ILE A 289 1.89 2.70 -4.93
CA ILE A 289 0.62 3.27 -5.41
C ILE A 289 0.78 4.13 -6.68
N THR A 290 1.94 4.75 -6.89
CA THR A 290 2.21 5.60 -8.07
C THR A 290 2.20 4.80 -9.36
N TYR A 291 2.61 3.53 -9.34
CA TYR A 291 2.48 2.63 -10.50
C TYR A 291 1.01 2.49 -10.94
N TYR A 292 0.09 2.36 -9.97
CA TYR A 292 -1.34 2.19 -10.23
C TYR A 292 -2.06 3.51 -10.55
N LEU A 293 -1.40 4.65 -10.36
CA LEU A 293 -1.88 5.98 -10.78
C LEU A 293 -1.21 6.47 -12.08
N SER A 294 -0.33 5.66 -12.68
CA SER A 294 0.37 5.99 -13.92
C SER A 294 -0.30 5.29 -15.10
N HIS A 295 -1.04 6.06 -15.90
CA HIS A 295 -1.70 5.57 -17.11
C HIS A 295 -0.71 4.97 -18.14
N MET A 296 0.52 5.50 -18.18
CA MET A 296 1.60 4.98 -19.03
C MET A 296 1.93 3.50 -18.77
N GLU A 297 1.73 3.00 -17.54
CA GLU A 297 2.08 1.63 -17.15
C GLU A 297 1.05 0.59 -17.61
N VAL A 298 -0.19 1.00 -17.92
CA VAL A 298 -1.30 0.09 -18.22
C VAL A 298 -1.15 -0.59 -19.57
N GLY A 299 -0.64 0.12 -20.59
CA GLY A 299 -0.35 -0.43 -21.91
C GLY A 299 0.68 -1.59 -21.84
N PRO A 300 1.90 -1.34 -21.34
CA PRO A 300 2.93 -2.38 -21.17
C PRO A 300 2.45 -3.60 -20.37
N TYR A 301 1.61 -3.41 -19.34
CA TYR A 301 1.01 -4.50 -18.59
C TYR A 301 0.16 -5.45 -19.46
N LEU A 302 -0.53 -4.94 -20.48
CA LEU A 302 -1.39 -5.73 -21.36
C LEU A 302 -0.66 -6.25 -22.62
N ASP A 303 0.44 -5.62 -23.01
CA ASP A 303 1.10 -5.86 -24.30
C ASP A 303 1.89 -7.18 -24.37
N TRP A 304 2.11 -7.87 -23.23
CA TRP A 304 2.90 -9.12 -23.16
C TRP A 304 2.36 -10.28 -24.01
N ASN A 305 1.10 -10.22 -24.46
CA ASN A 305 0.44 -11.22 -25.33
C ASN A 305 -0.09 -10.66 -26.66
N SER A 306 0.39 -9.49 -27.09
CA SER A 306 -0.07 -8.83 -28.32
C SER A 306 0.03 -9.72 -29.57
N ASP A 307 1.09 -10.51 -29.70
CA ASP A 307 1.26 -11.47 -30.80
C ASP A 307 0.19 -12.57 -30.77
N GLY A 308 -0.09 -13.13 -29.59
CA GLY A 308 -1.14 -14.14 -29.41
C GLY A 308 -2.55 -13.61 -29.71
N ILE A 309 -2.84 -12.36 -29.35
CA ILE A 309 -4.12 -11.70 -29.70
C ILE A 309 -4.23 -11.50 -31.21
N THR A 310 -3.12 -11.18 -31.88
CA THR A 310 -3.09 -11.06 -33.34
C THR A 310 -3.41 -12.40 -34.02
N LEU A 311 -2.79 -13.49 -33.57
CA LEU A 311 -3.08 -14.84 -34.07
C LEU A 311 -4.53 -15.25 -33.80
N ALA A 312 -5.03 -15.02 -32.59
CA ALA A 312 -6.43 -15.29 -32.24
C ALA A 312 -7.42 -14.58 -33.18
N LYS A 313 -7.10 -13.33 -33.55
CA LYS A 313 -7.90 -12.55 -34.51
C LYS A 313 -7.85 -13.15 -35.93
N GLU A 314 -6.71 -13.67 -36.35
CA GLU A 314 -6.58 -14.39 -37.64
C GLU A 314 -7.42 -15.67 -37.66
N ASP A 315 -7.51 -16.36 -36.52
CA ASP A 315 -8.35 -17.55 -36.32
C ASP A 315 -9.84 -17.22 -36.13
N GLY A 316 -10.17 -15.95 -35.92
CA GLY A 316 -11.53 -15.49 -35.62
C GLY A 316 -12.03 -15.91 -34.23
N ILE A 317 -11.10 -16.16 -33.29
CA ILE A 317 -11.38 -16.61 -31.92
C ILE A 317 -11.22 -15.42 -30.95
N PRO A 318 -12.25 -15.04 -30.18
CA PRO A 318 -12.15 -13.98 -29.19
C PRO A 318 -11.19 -14.33 -28.04
N VAL A 319 -10.47 -13.33 -27.53
CA VAL A 319 -9.56 -13.48 -26.38
C VAL A 319 -10.18 -12.90 -25.11
N LEU A 320 -10.19 -13.65 -24.02
CA LEU A 320 -10.67 -13.21 -22.70
C LEU A 320 -9.53 -13.09 -21.69
N LEU A 321 -9.47 -11.97 -20.98
CA LEU A 321 -8.67 -11.82 -19.76
C LEU A 321 -9.49 -12.37 -18.59
N THR A 322 -9.41 -13.68 -18.34
CA THR A 322 -10.32 -14.40 -17.44
C THR A 322 -10.00 -14.25 -15.96
N GLU A 323 -8.87 -13.63 -15.65
CA GLU A 323 -8.51 -13.24 -14.30
C GLU A 323 -7.56 -12.04 -14.31
N TYR A 324 -7.98 -10.92 -13.72
CA TYR A 324 -7.09 -9.79 -13.42
C TYR A 324 -7.52 -9.06 -12.16
N ASN A 325 -6.54 -8.46 -11.49
CA ASN A 325 -6.70 -7.46 -10.44
C ASN A 325 -5.34 -6.77 -10.19
N THR A 326 -5.23 -5.94 -9.14
CA THR A 326 -4.03 -5.14 -8.85
C THR A 326 -2.77 -5.96 -8.51
N VAL A 327 -2.80 -6.74 -7.43
CA VAL A 327 -1.66 -7.53 -6.94
C VAL A 327 -2.16 -8.93 -6.59
N SER A 328 -1.59 -9.98 -7.19
CA SER A 328 -2.01 -11.36 -6.92
C SER A 328 -1.65 -11.83 -5.50
N CYS A 329 -2.08 -13.04 -5.12
CA CYS A 329 -1.92 -13.60 -3.77
C CYS A 329 -2.60 -12.75 -2.67
N GLY A 330 -3.81 -12.28 -2.96
CA GLY A 330 -4.68 -11.60 -2.01
C GLY A 330 -4.49 -10.08 -1.88
N GLY A 331 -3.61 -9.49 -2.68
CA GLY A 331 -3.42 -8.04 -2.74
C GLY A 331 -2.53 -7.46 -1.64
N THR A 332 -2.32 -6.15 -1.70
CA THR A 332 -1.60 -5.38 -0.67
C THR A 332 -2.46 -4.21 -0.18
N ASN A 333 -1.88 -3.31 0.63
CA ASN A 333 -2.57 -2.13 1.14
C ASN A 333 -3.04 -1.15 0.05
N ILE A 334 -2.58 -1.28 -1.19
CA ILE A 334 -3.07 -0.49 -2.32
C ILE A 334 -4.32 -1.10 -2.98
N SER A 335 -4.48 -2.41 -2.88
CA SER A 335 -5.51 -3.18 -3.61
C SER A 335 -6.94 -2.88 -3.15
N SER A 336 -7.09 -2.38 -1.93
CA SER A 336 -8.38 -2.03 -1.32
C SER A 336 -8.76 -0.55 -1.51
N THR A 337 -7.95 0.23 -2.23
CA THR A 337 -8.06 1.69 -2.28
C THR A 337 -8.75 2.22 -3.54
N PHE A 338 -9.11 3.49 -3.53
CA PHE A 338 -9.68 4.18 -4.70
C PHE A 338 -8.69 4.25 -5.88
N ALA A 339 -7.38 4.27 -5.64
CA ALA A 339 -6.37 4.10 -6.70
C ALA A 339 -6.56 2.78 -7.45
N ALA A 340 -6.84 1.68 -6.73
CA ALA A 340 -7.14 0.40 -7.37
C ALA A 340 -8.42 0.45 -8.21
N ALA A 341 -9.44 1.17 -7.75
CA ALA A 341 -10.68 1.36 -8.53
C ALA A 341 -10.42 2.13 -9.83
N LEU A 342 -9.67 3.24 -9.78
CA LEU A 342 -9.28 3.99 -10.97
C LEU A 342 -8.41 3.17 -11.92
N TRP A 343 -7.44 2.42 -11.38
CA TRP A 343 -6.59 1.53 -12.15
C TRP A 343 -7.38 0.40 -12.85
N LEU A 344 -8.37 -0.19 -12.18
CA LEU A 344 -9.23 -1.22 -12.77
C LEU A 344 -10.09 -0.67 -13.92
N ILE A 345 -10.55 0.58 -13.83
CA ILE A 345 -11.24 1.26 -14.93
C ILE A 345 -10.27 1.46 -16.11
N ASP A 346 -9.08 1.97 -15.83
CA ASP A 346 -8.03 2.21 -16.83
C ASP A 346 -7.64 0.90 -17.55
N ALA A 347 -7.26 -0.12 -16.78
CA ALA A 347 -6.91 -1.45 -17.29
C ALA A 347 -8.08 -2.13 -18.04
N GLY A 348 -9.31 -1.99 -17.54
CA GLY A 348 -10.50 -2.52 -18.21
C GLY A 348 -10.69 -1.92 -19.60
N LEU A 349 -10.66 -0.59 -19.72
CA LEU A 349 -10.79 0.10 -21.00
C LEU A 349 -9.61 -0.16 -21.93
N LYS A 350 -8.39 -0.15 -21.38
CA LYS A 350 -7.18 -0.46 -22.15
C LYS A 350 -7.21 -1.87 -22.70
N SER A 351 -7.72 -2.85 -21.95
CA SER A 351 -7.83 -4.23 -22.43
C SER A 351 -8.77 -4.35 -23.64
N ALA A 352 -9.91 -3.64 -23.64
CA ALA A 352 -10.80 -3.59 -24.80
C ALA A 352 -10.09 -2.97 -26.03
N GLU A 353 -9.33 -1.89 -25.82
CA GLU A 353 -8.50 -1.25 -26.87
C GLU A 353 -7.43 -2.20 -27.41
N ARG A 354 -6.80 -3.00 -26.54
CA ARG A 354 -5.78 -4.01 -26.90
C ARG A 354 -6.32 -5.28 -27.57
N GLY A 355 -7.62 -5.37 -27.82
CA GLY A 355 -8.20 -6.47 -28.60
C GLY A 355 -8.80 -7.61 -27.77
N PHE A 356 -8.88 -7.47 -26.45
CA PHE A 356 -9.65 -8.42 -25.63
C PHE A 356 -11.15 -8.28 -25.91
N SER A 357 -11.90 -9.36 -25.75
CA SER A 357 -13.37 -9.41 -25.92
C SER A 357 -14.12 -9.56 -24.59
N GLY A 358 -13.38 -9.65 -23.48
CA GLY A 358 -13.89 -9.55 -22.12
C GLY A 358 -12.78 -9.64 -21.08
N ALA A 359 -13.01 -9.02 -19.93
CA ALA A 359 -12.08 -8.99 -18.81
C ALA A 359 -12.81 -9.29 -17.49
N TYR A 360 -12.22 -10.10 -16.62
CA TYR A 360 -12.88 -10.58 -15.40
C TYR A 360 -12.13 -10.17 -14.13
N ILE A 361 -12.72 -9.29 -13.32
CA ILE A 361 -12.11 -8.87 -12.05
C ILE A 361 -12.22 -10.03 -11.05
N HIS A 362 -11.08 -10.45 -10.49
CA HIS A 362 -11.03 -11.59 -9.58
C HIS A 362 -11.35 -11.22 -8.13
N THR A 363 -12.14 -12.07 -7.47
CA THR A 363 -12.54 -11.97 -6.05
C THR A 363 -12.46 -13.33 -5.35
N ARG A 364 -12.20 -13.29 -4.05
CA ARG A 364 -11.83 -14.44 -3.23
C ARG A 364 -12.53 -14.41 -1.87
N GLU A 365 -12.11 -15.29 -0.95
CA GLU A 365 -12.62 -15.36 0.41
C GLU A 365 -12.53 -14.03 1.18
N ALA A 366 -13.30 -13.91 2.25
CA ALA A 366 -13.39 -12.70 3.05
C ALA A 366 -12.01 -12.21 3.57
N GLY A 367 -11.75 -10.90 3.43
CA GLY A 367 -10.54 -10.26 3.95
C GLY A 367 -9.39 -10.12 2.95
N ILE A 368 -9.59 -10.58 1.72
CA ILE A 368 -8.68 -10.36 0.59
C ILE A 368 -8.76 -8.89 0.16
N GLN A 369 -7.60 -8.25 -0.06
CA GLN A 369 -7.53 -6.79 -0.20
C GLN A 369 -8.14 -6.28 -1.51
N TYR A 370 -8.10 -7.08 -2.57
CA TYR A 370 -8.65 -6.69 -3.88
C TYR A 370 -10.11 -7.10 -4.10
N ASN A 371 -10.78 -7.64 -3.08
CA ASN A 371 -12.16 -8.10 -3.21
C ASN A 371 -13.11 -6.96 -3.59
N LEU A 372 -14.13 -7.31 -4.39
CA LEU A 372 -15.23 -6.40 -4.69
C LEU A 372 -16.16 -6.25 -3.48
N PHE A 373 -16.31 -7.31 -2.70
CA PHE A 373 -17.20 -7.35 -1.54
C PHE A 373 -16.71 -8.40 -0.55
N ASP A 374 -16.99 -8.16 0.73
CA ASP A 374 -16.73 -9.10 1.81
C ASP A 374 -18.01 -9.36 2.61
N PRO A 375 -18.30 -10.62 2.97
CA PRO A 375 -19.40 -10.96 3.86
C PRO A 375 -19.11 -10.45 5.28
N PRO A 376 -20.15 -10.24 6.12
CA PRO A 376 -19.97 -9.83 7.51
C PRO A 376 -19.15 -10.86 8.29
N THR A 377 -18.13 -10.39 9.00
CA THR A 377 -17.49 -11.16 10.08
C THR A 377 -18.43 -11.26 11.29
N SER A 378 -18.18 -12.19 12.21
CA SER A 378 -18.95 -12.31 13.48
C SER A 378 -19.01 -11.03 14.33
N THR A 379 -18.15 -10.04 14.04
CA THR A 379 -18.04 -8.76 14.75
C THR A 379 -18.63 -7.55 14.02
N SER A 380 -18.95 -7.67 12.73
CA SER A 380 -19.42 -6.57 11.87
C SER A 380 -20.87 -6.80 11.41
N SER A 381 -21.72 -5.77 11.46
CA SER A 381 -23.06 -5.83 10.88
C SER A 381 -23.05 -5.44 9.41
N GLY A 382 -23.56 -6.30 8.53
CA GLY A 382 -23.71 -6.03 7.10
C GLY A 382 -22.47 -6.36 6.26
N TRP A 383 -22.67 -6.45 4.95
CA TRP A 383 -21.61 -6.67 3.97
C TRP A 383 -20.73 -5.44 3.81
N ILE A 384 -19.45 -5.66 3.48
CA ILE A 384 -18.48 -4.60 3.21
C ILE A 384 -18.28 -4.53 1.69
N THR A 385 -18.42 -3.34 1.11
CA THR A 385 -18.10 -3.09 -0.30
C THR A 385 -16.63 -2.67 -0.42
N GLY A 386 -15.85 -3.36 -1.26
CA GLY A 386 -14.49 -2.95 -1.58
C GLY A 386 -14.46 -1.87 -2.65
N ALA A 387 -13.42 -1.01 -2.64
CA ALA A 387 -13.22 0.00 -3.68
C ALA A 387 -13.26 -0.57 -5.12
N PRO A 388 -12.69 -1.77 -5.42
CA PRO A 388 -12.80 -2.41 -6.73
C PRO A 388 -14.22 -2.60 -7.28
N TYR A 389 -15.24 -2.72 -6.43
CA TYR A 389 -16.63 -2.85 -6.89
C TYR A 389 -17.11 -1.60 -7.65
N TYR A 390 -16.65 -0.41 -7.25
CA TYR A 390 -17.03 0.82 -7.93
C TYR A 390 -16.46 0.90 -9.35
N ALA A 391 -15.31 0.27 -9.62
CA ALA A 391 -14.80 0.12 -10.98
C ALA A 391 -15.75 -0.76 -11.82
N ALA A 392 -16.25 -1.85 -11.23
CA ALA A 392 -17.19 -2.72 -11.92
C ALA A 392 -18.51 -2.01 -12.25
N LEU A 393 -19.03 -1.22 -11.31
CA LEU A 393 -20.24 -0.43 -11.51
C LEU A 393 -20.06 0.66 -12.58
N PHE A 394 -18.91 1.34 -12.59
CA PHE A 394 -18.55 2.36 -13.58
C PHE A 394 -18.45 1.76 -15.00
N LEU A 395 -17.69 0.68 -15.15
CA LEU A 395 -17.47 0.02 -16.44
C LEU A 395 -18.76 -0.57 -17.00
N ALA A 396 -19.63 -1.14 -16.16
CA ALA A 396 -20.93 -1.67 -16.57
C ALA A 396 -21.84 -0.61 -17.24
N GLU A 397 -21.68 0.67 -16.89
CA GLU A 397 -22.43 1.78 -17.51
C GLU A 397 -21.69 2.43 -18.69
N THR A 398 -20.39 2.12 -18.84
CA THR A 398 -19.53 2.68 -19.88
C THR A 398 -19.82 2.06 -21.24
N PHE A 399 -20.02 0.75 -21.32
CA PHE A 399 -20.28 0.07 -22.59
C PHE A 399 -21.78 0.13 -22.97
N SER A 400 -22.06 0.15 -24.28
CA SER A 400 -23.38 0.29 -24.89
C SER A 400 -23.81 -0.98 -25.61
N ALA A 401 -25.13 -1.22 -25.66
CA ALA A 401 -25.73 -2.40 -26.30
C ALA A 401 -25.49 -2.48 -27.81
N SER A 402 -25.20 -1.36 -28.47
CA SER A 402 -24.84 -1.28 -29.89
C SER A 402 -23.45 -1.83 -30.20
N GLY A 403 -22.70 -2.27 -29.19
CA GLY A 403 -21.30 -2.66 -29.31
C GLY A 403 -20.37 -1.44 -29.22
N ASN A 404 -19.10 -1.67 -28.91
CA ASN A 404 -18.19 -0.62 -28.46
C ASN A 404 -16.80 -0.76 -29.05
N ILE A 405 -16.27 0.31 -29.62
CA ILE A 405 -14.86 0.40 -30.02
C ILE A 405 -14.19 1.40 -29.07
N ILE A 406 -13.23 0.92 -28.28
CA ILE A 406 -12.51 1.72 -27.29
C ILE A 406 -11.22 2.25 -27.89
N VAL A 407 -10.98 3.55 -27.73
CA VAL A 407 -9.75 4.22 -28.18
C VAL A 407 -9.19 5.06 -27.05
N ASP A 408 -7.91 4.87 -26.76
CA ASP A 408 -7.16 5.76 -25.88
C ASP A 408 -6.88 7.10 -26.60
N LEU A 409 -7.26 8.21 -25.97
CA LEU A 409 -7.14 9.53 -26.58
C LEU A 409 -5.73 10.15 -26.43
N ASN A 410 -4.82 9.48 -25.71
CA ASN A 410 -3.48 9.97 -25.39
C ASN A 410 -3.50 11.43 -24.89
N LEU A 411 -4.43 11.71 -23.97
CA LEU A 411 -4.69 13.07 -23.53
C LEU A 411 -3.44 13.67 -22.89
N ASN A 412 -2.93 14.75 -23.48
CA ASN A 412 -1.71 15.42 -23.01
C ASN A 412 -0.48 14.50 -22.91
N ASP A 413 -0.33 13.60 -23.88
CA ASP A 413 0.79 12.64 -23.97
C ASP A 413 0.83 11.63 -22.78
N SER A 414 -0.34 11.29 -22.23
CA SER A 414 -0.49 10.36 -21.10
C SER A 414 0.08 8.96 -21.36
N LEU A 415 0.21 8.54 -22.62
CA LEU A 415 0.82 7.25 -22.99
C LEU A 415 2.34 7.22 -22.86
N HIS A 416 2.99 8.37 -22.74
CA HIS A 416 4.45 8.49 -22.76
C HIS A 416 5.00 9.34 -21.60
N ASN A 417 4.12 10.00 -20.84
CA ASN A 417 4.48 10.86 -19.74
C ASN A 417 4.15 10.20 -18.38
N PRO A 418 5.16 9.74 -17.61
CA PRO A 418 4.94 9.13 -16.30
C PRO A 418 4.44 10.11 -15.24
N SER A 419 4.47 11.42 -15.51
CA SER A 419 3.94 12.46 -14.63
C SER A 419 2.53 12.92 -15.01
N ALA A 420 1.91 12.31 -16.03
CA ALA A 420 0.55 12.63 -16.42
C ALA A 420 -0.43 12.20 -15.31
N THR A 421 -1.15 13.17 -14.75
CA THR A 421 -2.20 12.95 -13.75
C THR A 421 -3.58 12.87 -14.38
N SER A 422 -3.66 12.75 -15.71
CA SER A 422 -4.91 12.68 -16.45
C SER A 422 -4.81 11.76 -17.65
N ALA A 423 -5.89 11.05 -17.92
CA ALA A 423 -6.04 10.18 -19.08
C ALA A 423 -7.48 10.24 -19.60
N ALA A 424 -7.70 9.82 -20.84
CA ALA A 424 -9.03 9.79 -21.41
C ALA A 424 -9.18 8.68 -22.46
N TYR A 425 -10.38 8.09 -22.48
CA TYR A 425 -10.79 7.12 -23.49
C TYR A 425 -12.03 7.62 -24.24
N GLY A 426 -12.03 7.42 -25.56
CA GLY A 426 -13.19 7.59 -26.41
C GLY A 426 -13.88 6.24 -26.64
N VAL A 427 -15.21 6.25 -26.59
CA VAL A 427 -16.06 5.08 -26.85
C VAL A 427 -16.91 5.38 -28.08
N TYR A 428 -16.65 4.62 -29.15
CA TYR A 428 -17.52 4.61 -30.33
C TYR A 428 -18.49 3.43 -30.25
N ASP A 429 -19.62 3.52 -30.95
CA ASP A 429 -20.44 2.35 -31.23
C ASP A 429 -19.76 1.38 -32.22
N ALA A 430 -20.35 0.21 -32.47
CA ALA A 430 -19.82 -0.75 -33.44
C ALA A 430 -19.84 -0.25 -34.90
N GLU A 431 -20.56 0.83 -35.20
CA GLU A 431 -20.57 1.50 -36.50
C GLU A 431 -19.53 2.62 -36.59
N SER A 432 -18.65 2.74 -35.58
CA SER A 432 -17.59 3.74 -35.46
C SER A 432 -18.09 5.19 -35.28
N THR A 433 -19.30 5.37 -34.74
CA THR A 433 -19.84 6.68 -34.35
C THR A 433 -19.45 7.01 -32.91
N ARG A 434 -18.88 8.20 -32.68
CA ARG A 434 -18.49 8.63 -31.32
C ARG A 434 -19.72 8.77 -30.41
N GLY A 435 -19.67 8.18 -29.20
CA GLY A 435 -20.79 8.18 -28.27
C GLY A 435 -20.44 8.68 -26.86
N LYS A 436 -19.37 8.14 -26.26
CA LYS A 436 -18.99 8.46 -24.86
C LYS A 436 -17.52 8.80 -24.71
N ILE A 437 -17.19 9.48 -23.62
CA ILE A 437 -15.83 9.76 -23.18
C ILE A 437 -15.70 9.35 -21.72
N VAL A 438 -14.62 8.63 -21.39
CA VAL A 438 -14.19 8.42 -20.01
C VAL A 438 -13.02 9.36 -19.74
N LEU A 439 -13.13 10.14 -18.68
CA LEU A 439 -12.10 11.07 -18.22
C LEU A 439 -11.59 10.63 -16.86
N LEU A 440 -10.28 10.51 -16.70
CA LEU A 440 -9.64 10.07 -15.46
C LEU A 440 -8.75 11.20 -14.91
N ASN A 441 -8.98 11.57 -13.65
CA ASN A 441 -8.09 12.41 -12.86
C ASN A 441 -7.38 11.52 -11.83
N LEU A 442 -6.12 11.21 -12.13
CA LEU A 442 -5.24 10.32 -11.37
C LEU A 442 -4.37 11.09 -10.35
N SER A 443 -4.66 12.37 -10.10
CA SER A 443 -3.88 13.19 -9.16
C SER A 443 -3.96 12.65 -7.73
N GLU A 444 -2.81 12.32 -7.16
CA GLU A 444 -2.66 11.95 -5.75
C GLU A 444 -2.87 13.15 -4.81
N GLN A 445 -2.60 14.38 -5.26
CA GLN A 445 -2.60 15.59 -4.43
C GLN A 445 -4.00 16.20 -4.23
N GLY A 446 -5.02 15.65 -4.89
CA GLY A 446 -6.40 16.11 -4.77
C GLY A 446 -6.76 17.27 -5.69
N ASP A 447 -5.90 17.60 -6.66
CA ASP A 447 -6.08 18.74 -7.56
C ASP A 447 -7.26 18.51 -8.52
N GLU A 448 -8.14 19.50 -8.67
CA GLU A 448 -9.18 19.49 -9.69
C GLU A 448 -8.57 19.64 -11.09
N GLN A 449 -9.04 18.81 -12.02
CA GLN A 449 -8.69 18.90 -13.44
C GLN A 449 -9.90 19.38 -14.25
N THR A 450 -9.66 20.39 -15.10
CA THR A 450 -10.62 20.87 -16.09
C THR A 450 -10.33 20.24 -17.46
N TYR A 451 -11.37 19.75 -18.13
CA TYR A 451 -11.32 19.18 -19.47
C TYR A 451 -12.18 20.03 -20.42
N ASP A 452 -11.55 20.59 -21.45
CA ASP A 452 -12.20 21.42 -22.45
C ASP A 452 -12.76 20.54 -23.57
N ILE A 453 -14.09 20.58 -23.73
CA ILE A 453 -14.83 19.89 -24.78
C ILE A 453 -15.13 20.90 -25.90
N PRO A 454 -14.56 20.72 -27.10
CA PRO A 454 -14.70 21.70 -28.18
C PRO A 454 -16.08 21.69 -28.82
N ALA A 455 -16.52 22.86 -29.32
CA ALA A 455 -17.84 23.09 -29.93
C ALA A 455 -18.19 22.15 -31.09
N ASN A 456 -17.18 21.65 -31.82
CA ASN A 456 -17.36 20.74 -32.95
C ASN A 456 -17.51 19.27 -32.52
N MET A 457 -17.41 18.96 -31.22
CA MET A 457 -17.56 17.60 -30.69
C MET A 457 -19.03 17.25 -30.45
N THR A 458 -19.76 18.12 -29.78
CA THR A 458 -21.19 17.92 -29.50
C THR A 458 -21.86 19.23 -29.14
N ALA A 459 -23.16 19.37 -29.44
CA ALA A 459 -23.96 20.53 -29.03
C ALA A 459 -24.40 20.46 -27.56
N SER A 460 -24.46 19.27 -26.97
CA SER A 460 -24.73 19.06 -25.54
C SER A 460 -24.08 17.78 -25.04
N LEU A 461 -23.90 17.67 -23.73
CA LEU A 461 -23.43 16.43 -23.11
C LEU A 461 -24.05 16.22 -21.73
N ARG A 462 -23.95 14.99 -21.24
CA ARG A 462 -24.30 14.61 -19.87
C ARG A 462 -23.16 13.85 -19.24
N TYR A 463 -22.93 14.02 -17.94
CA TYR A 463 -21.89 13.24 -17.27
C TYR A 463 -22.22 12.88 -15.82
N ARG A 464 -21.61 11.79 -15.35
CA ARG A 464 -21.64 11.28 -13.97
C ARG A 464 -20.22 11.18 -13.44
N LEU A 465 -20.08 11.37 -12.12
CA LEU A 465 -18.78 11.37 -11.45
C LEU A 465 -18.62 10.14 -10.55
N LEU A 466 -17.42 9.56 -10.56
CA LEU A 466 -16.91 8.63 -9.58
C LEU A 466 -15.90 9.37 -8.71
N LEU A 467 -16.17 9.50 -7.40
CA LEU A 467 -15.41 10.37 -6.50
C LEU A 467 -15.07 9.67 -5.19
N ALA A 468 -13.90 10.02 -4.64
CA ALA A 468 -13.49 9.72 -3.28
C ALA A 468 -12.64 10.87 -2.70
N PRO A 469 -12.52 11.01 -1.36
CA PRO A 469 -11.73 12.07 -0.74
C PRO A 469 -10.21 11.99 -0.99
N SER A 470 -9.68 10.80 -1.33
CA SER A 470 -8.24 10.59 -1.60
C SER A 470 -8.01 9.27 -2.34
N VAL A 471 -6.82 9.10 -2.92
CA VAL A 471 -6.46 7.88 -3.67
C VAL A 471 -6.36 6.65 -2.76
N VAL A 472 -6.15 6.84 -1.46
CA VAL A 472 -6.07 5.76 -0.45
C VAL A 472 -7.41 5.47 0.24
N GLU A 473 -8.49 6.14 -0.14
CA GLU A 473 -9.84 5.88 0.41
C GLU A 473 -10.29 4.45 0.10
N THR A 474 -10.94 3.79 1.04
CA THR A 474 -11.37 2.39 0.90
C THR A 474 -12.90 2.21 1.00
N SER A 475 -13.64 3.24 1.43
CA SER A 475 -15.04 3.12 1.83
C SER A 475 -15.93 4.28 1.39
N ASN A 476 -15.49 5.53 1.53
CA ASN A 476 -16.26 6.71 1.19
C ASN A 476 -16.15 7.04 -0.30
N ILE A 477 -16.66 6.15 -1.14
CA ILE A 477 -16.61 6.24 -2.60
C ILE A 477 -18.04 6.38 -3.12
N SER A 478 -18.25 7.29 -4.07
CA SER A 478 -19.57 7.52 -4.65
C SER A 478 -19.54 7.40 -6.17
N TRP A 479 -20.55 6.74 -6.74
CA TRP A 479 -20.85 6.73 -8.17
C TRP A 479 -22.15 7.49 -8.41
N ALA A 480 -22.09 8.56 -9.21
CA ALA A 480 -23.26 9.39 -9.52
C ALA A 480 -23.99 9.91 -8.26
N GLY A 481 -23.24 10.31 -7.22
CA GLY A 481 -23.79 10.78 -5.94
C GLY A 481 -24.26 9.68 -4.98
N GLN A 482 -24.20 8.41 -5.39
CA GLN A 482 -24.65 7.27 -4.59
C GLN A 482 -23.49 6.48 -4.00
N THR A 483 -23.64 6.05 -2.74
CA THR A 483 -22.73 5.12 -2.05
C THR A 483 -23.38 3.74 -1.94
N VAL A 484 -22.59 2.67 -1.81
CA VAL A 484 -23.12 1.32 -1.61
C VAL A 484 -23.23 1.00 -0.12
N GLY A 485 -24.43 0.66 0.34
CA GLY A 485 -24.71 0.30 1.73
C GLY A 485 -24.49 -1.19 2.04
N GLY A 486 -24.64 -1.56 3.32
CA GLY A 486 -24.30 -2.91 3.82
C GLY A 486 -25.19 -4.08 3.35
N LEU A 487 -26.22 -3.84 2.53
CA LEU A 487 -26.95 -4.87 1.77
C LEU A 487 -26.65 -4.79 0.27
N GLY A 488 -25.56 -4.14 -0.14
CA GLY A 488 -25.26 -3.90 -1.55
C GLY A 488 -26.24 -2.94 -2.24
N GLN A 489 -27.09 -2.24 -1.49
CA GLN A 489 -28.02 -1.26 -2.05
C GLN A 489 -27.30 0.05 -2.40
N LEU A 490 -27.71 0.71 -3.49
CA LEU A 490 -27.25 2.07 -3.79
C LEU A 490 -28.08 3.09 -3.00
N ASP A 491 -27.41 3.80 -2.09
CA ASP A 491 -27.98 4.83 -1.21
C ASP A 491 -27.56 6.23 -1.70
N GLY A 492 -28.53 7.15 -1.80
CA GLY A 492 -28.32 8.51 -2.30
C GLY A 492 -29.16 8.82 -3.54
N GLU A 493 -29.15 10.08 -3.98
CA GLU A 493 -29.78 10.50 -5.23
C GLU A 493 -28.83 10.30 -6.41
N GLN A 494 -29.38 9.91 -7.57
CA GLN A 494 -28.59 9.78 -8.80
C GLN A 494 -28.35 11.15 -9.42
N ASP A 495 -27.14 11.65 -9.26
CA ASP A 495 -26.71 12.92 -9.83
C ASP A 495 -26.25 12.74 -11.28
N THR A 496 -26.75 13.57 -12.18
CA THR A 496 -26.29 13.65 -13.57
C THR A 496 -26.25 15.10 -13.98
N PHE A 497 -25.09 15.54 -14.44
CA PHE A 497 -24.88 16.90 -14.91
C PHE A 497 -25.22 17.00 -16.40
N HIS A 498 -25.82 18.11 -16.82
CA HIS A 498 -26.14 18.41 -18.23
C HIS A 498 -25.48 19.73 -18.60
N LEU A 499 -24.78 19.77 -19.74
CA LEU A 499 -24.10 20.95 -20.24
C LEU A 499 -24.50 21.21 -21.70
N ASP A 500 -24.76 22.48 -22.02
CA ASP A 500 -24.81 22.99 -23.39
C ASP A 500 -23.38 23.23 -23.87
N CYS A 501 -23.03 22.66 -25.01
CA CYS A 501 -21.71 22.68 -25.61
C CYS A 501 -21.73 23.25 -27.03
N THR A 502 -22.78 23.99 -27.41
CA THR A 502 -22.92 24.63 -28.73
C THR A 502 -21.72 25.52 -29.08
N ASP A 503 -21.16 26.22 -28.08
CA ASP A 503 -19.95 27.05 -28.20
C ASP A 503 -18.71 26.40 -27.55
N GLY A 504 -18.78 25.11 -27.25
CA GLY A 504 -17.83 24.38 -26.39
C GLY A 504 -18.21 24.48 -24.91
N CYS A 505 -17.67 23.59 -24.09
CA CYS A 505 -17.98 23.50 -22.67
C CYS A 505 -16.83 22.85 -21.89
N THR A 506 -16.91 22.87 -20.56
CA THR A 506 -15.86 22.33 -19.69
C THR A 506 -16.43 21.31 -18.70
N VAL A 507 -15.75 20.18 -18.53
CA VAL A 507 -16.04 19.20 -17.48
C VAL A 507 -14.96 19.30 -16.40
N ASN A 508 -15.36 19.52 -15.14
CA ASN A 508 -14.44 19.60 -14.01
C ASN A 508 -14.53 18.32 -13.18
N ILE A 509 -13.37 17.73 -12.88
CA ILE A 509 -13.27 16.49 -12.11
C ILE A 509 -12.32 16.73 -10.92
N PRO A 510 -12.83 16.70 -9.68
CA PRO A 510 -12.00 16.72 -8.48
C PRO A 510 -10.96 15.58 -8.50
N GLY A 511 -9.75 15.86 -8.02
CA GLY A 511 -8.72 14.85 -7.85
C GLY A 511 -8.87 14.14 -6.50
N PRO A 512 -8.63 12.83 -6.43
CA PRO A 512 -8.75 11.87 -7.53
C PRO A 512 -10.21 11.64 -7.94
N GLY A 513 -10.46 11.27 -9.19
CA GLY A 513 -11.81 11.00 -9.65
C GLY A 513 -11.89 10.56 -11.11
N ALA A 514 -13.08 10.14 -11.53
CA ALA A 514 -13.37 9.82 -12.93
C ALA A 514 -14.74 10.36 -13.35
N ALA A 515 -14.91 10.63 -14.63
CA ALA A 515 -16.21 10.97 -15.23
C ALA A 515 -16.52 10.06 -16.41
N LEU A 516 -17.77 9.62 -16.48
CA LEU A 516 -18.35 9.06 -17.70
C LEU A 516 -19.21 10.14 -18.35
N VAL A 517 -18.88 10.50 -19.58
CA VAL A 517 -19.52 11.56 -20.37
C VAL A 517 -20.23 10.91 -21.55
N ILE A 518 -21.52 11.20 -21.74
CA ILE A 518 -22.29 10.83 -22.92
C ILE A 518 -22.48 12.08 -23.78
N LEU A 519 -22.11 11.99 -25.05
CA LEU A 519 -22.27 13.05 -26.03
C LEU A 519 -23.71 13.06 -26.56
N GLY A 520 -24.28 14.24 -26.72
CA GLY A 520 -25.62 14.44 -27.28
C GLY A 520 -26.76 14.20 -26.29
N GLU A 521 -27.98 14.23 -26.82
CA GLU A 521 -29.21 14.09 -26.05
C GLU A 521 -29.60 12.61 -25.88
N PRO A 522 -30.38 12.24 -24.84
CA PRO A 522 -30.80 10.85 -24.62
C PRO A 522 -31.56 10.22 -25.80
N SER A 523 -32.14 11.03 -26.69
CA SER A 523 -32.80 10.58 -27.91
C SER A 523 -31.83 9.99 -28.96
N ASP A 524 -30.53 10.22 -28.80
CA ASP A 524 -29.52 9.94 -29.83
C ASP A 524 -28.94 8.52 -29.74
N GLY A 525 -29.42 7.72 -28.77
CA GLY A 525 -29.16 6.27 -28.69
C GLY A 525 -28.63 5.82 -27.32
N ASP A 526 -27.72 6.59 -26.71
CA ASP A 526 -27.09 6.24 -25.43
C ASP A 526 -27.64 7.03 -24.24
N SER A 527 -27.87 6.32 -23.14
CA SER A 527 -28.39 6.91 -21.90
C SER A 527 -27.83 6.22 -20.66
N PHE A 528 -27.63 7.00 -19.60
CA PHE A 528 -27.37 6.46 -18.27
C PHE A 528 -28.54 5.63 -17.77
N TYR A 529 -28.24 4.67 -16.88
CA TYR A 529 -29.27 3.97 -16.14
C TYR A 529 -29.92 4.93 -15.13
N TYR A 530 -31.25 4.97 -15.11
CA TYR A 530 -32.04 5.68 -14.12
C TYR A 530 -32.99 4.71 -13.43
N GLY A 531 -32.96 4.68 -12.10
CA GLY A 531 -33.85 3.83 -11.32
C GLY A 531 -33.19 3.25 -10.09
N ASN A 532 -33.99 2.48 -9.34
CA ASN A 532 -33.49 1.71 -8.21
C ASN A 532 -33.11 0.30 -8.67
N SER A 533 -31.82 -0.03 -8.56
CA SER A 533 -31.29 -1.36 -8.86
C SER A 533 -31.22 -2.27 -7.63
N THR A 534 -31.70 -1.83 -6.47
CA THR A 534 -31.83 -2.65 -5.26
C THR A 534 -33.10 -3.49 -5.32
N VAL A 535 -32.96 -4.81 -5.38
CA VAL A 535 -34.08 -5.75 -5.47
C VAL A 535 -34.43 -6.43 -4.15
N LYS A 536 -33.48 -6.51 -3.21
CA LYS A 536 -33.69 -7.03 -1.86
C LYS A 536 -33.67 -5.89 -0.83
N GLY A 537 -34.79 -5.65 -0.14
CA GLY A 537 -34.95 -4.53 0.80
C GLY A 537 -34.80 -4.91 2.28
N LEU A 538 -34.58 -3.93 3.16
CA LEU A 538 -34.36 -4.06 4.62
C LEU A 538 -35.42 -4.86 5.41
N GLN A 539 -36.61 -5.09 4.86
CA GLN A 539 -37.66 -5.89 5.51
C GLN A 539 -37.36 -7.40 5.57
N SER A 540 -36.36 -7.90 4.84
CA SER A 540 -35.97 -9.32 4.85
C SER A 540 -35.20 -9.75 6.10
N ILE A 541 -34.63 -8.80 6.87
CA ILE A 541 -33.75 -9.11 8.02
C ILE A 541 -34.52 -9.65 9.25
N ASN A 542 -35.85 -9.51 9.30
CA ASN A 542 -36.67 -9.93 10.45
C ASN A 542 -37.63 -11.11 10.20
N GLY A 543 -37.50 -11.83 9.08
CA GLY A 543 -38.43 -12.89 8.70
C GLY A 543 -37.93 -14.31 8.97
N SER A 544 -37.79 -14.74 10.23
CA SER A 544 -37.78 -16.18 10.50
C SER A 544 -39.21 -16.72 10.48
N ALA A 545 -39.46 -17.64 9.54
CA ALA A 545 -40.61 -18.56 9.46
C ALA A 545 -42.01 -17.97 9.18
N GLU A 546 -42.32 -17.63 7.93
CA GLU A 546 -43.65 -17.88 7.37
C GLU A 546 -43.56 -18.58 6.01
N ARG A 547 -43.96 -19.86 6.01
CA ARG A 547 -44.09 -20.73 4.83
C ARG A 547 -45.05 -20.09 3.82
N ARG A 548 -44.57 -19.75 2.63
CA ARG A 548 -45.46 -19.54 1.47
C ARG A 548 -45.77 -20.88 0.81
N LEU A 549 -46.93 -21.43 1.18
CA LEU A 549 -47.68 -22.37 0.37
C LEU A 549 -48.04 -21.71 -0.98
N LYS A 550 -47.58 -22.32 -2.07
CA LYS A 550 -48.06 -22.03 -3.43
C LYS A 550 -49.51 -22.49 -3.58
N GLY A 551 -50.36 -21.63 -4.11
CA GLY A 551 -51.62 -22.03 -4.74
C GLY A 551 -52.67 -20.92 -4.82
N GLY A 552 -53.16 -20.63 -6.04
CA GLY A 552 -54.50 -20.06 -6.22
C GLY A 552 -54.60 -18.85 -7.16
N ILE A 553 -55.08 -19.13 -8.38
CA ILE A 553 -55.58 -18.21 -9.42
C ILE A 553 -56.86 -17.47 -8.92
N LEU A 554 -57.07 -16.18 -9.26
CA LEU A 554 -58.27 -15.63 -9.96
C LEU A 554 -58.41 -14.08 -9.94
N TYR A 555 -58.40 -13.51 -11.16
CA TYR A 555 -59.25 -12.47 -11.79
C TYR A 555 -60.02 -11.34 -11.04
N CYS A 556 -59.83 -10.13 -11.60
CA CYS A 556 -60.79 -9.07 -12.04
C CYS A 556 -61.46 -8.03 -11.09
N SER A 557 -61.10 -6.76 -11.38
CA SER A 557 -61.94 -5.66 -11.91
C SER A 557 -62.51 -4.56 -11.00
N ALA A 558 -62.31 -3.31 -11.49
CA ALA A 558 -63.20 -2.13 -11.54
C ALA A 558 -63.68 -1.51 -10.18
N THR A 559 -63.77 -0.20 -9.94
CA THR A 559 -64.15 0.96 -10.78
C THR A 559 -63.95 2.29 -10.00
N ARG A 560 -63.74 3.42 -10.71
CA ARG A 560 -63.80 4.85 -10.25
C ARG A 560 -65.27 5.29 -9.92
N PRO A 561 -65.71 6.57 -9.64
CA PRO A 561 -65.06 7.92 -9.79
C PRO A 561 -65.53 9.16 -8.92
N ILE A 562 -64.89 10.35 -9.14
CA ILE A 562 -65.39 11.79 -9.10
C ILE A 562 -65.72 12.46 -7.72
N ALA A 563 -65.58 13.78 -7.40
CA ALA A 563 -64.85 14.99 -7.86
C ALA A 563 -65.13 16.24 -6.92
N THR A 564 -64.37 17.34 -7.11
CA THR A 564 -64.64 18.81 -6.91
C THR A 564 -64.28 19.62 -5.63
N ARG A 565 -63.36 20.60 -5.84
CA ARG A 565 -63.26 22.07 -5.47
C ARG A 565 -63.57 22.60 -4.05
N SER A 566 -62.63 23.35 -3.42
CA SER A 566 -62.37 24.83 -3.50
C SER A 566 -61.64 25.40 -2.25
N GLU A 567 -60.94 26.53 -2.48
CA GLU A 567 -60.15 27.50 -1.65
C GLU A 567 -60.67 27.80 -0.22
N SER A 568 -59.95 28.29 0.81
CA SER A 568 -58.77 29.18 0.94
C SER A 568 -58.31 29.31 2.43
N VAL A 569 -57.00 29.58 2.62
CA VAL A 569 -56.27 30.40 3.65
C VAL A 569 -56.46 30.15 5.16
N VAL A 570 -55.37 29.75 5.86
CA VAL A 570 -55.17 30.01 7.32
C VAL A 570 -53.67 30.23 7.67
N HIS A 571 -53.42 31.25 8.50
CA HIS A 571 -52.17 31.65 9.19
C HIS A 571 -51.65 30.59 10.19
N CYS A 572 -50.33 30.45 10.33
CA CYS A 572 -49.70 29.62 11.38
C CYS A 572 -49.08 30.48 12.50
N GLN A 573 -49.40 30.12 13.75
CA GLN A 573 -48.59 30.40 14.95
C GLN A 573 -48.25 29.07 15.65
N PRO A 574 -47.13 28.99 16.40
CA PRO A 574 -46.53 27.70 16.78
C PRO A 574 -46.83 27.31 18.24
N VAL A 575 -47.29 26.07 18.49
CA VAL A 575 -47.22 25.47 19.84
C VAL A 575 -46.98 23.95 19.82
N GLY A 576 -45.89 23.58 20.51
CA GLY A 576 -45.54 22.38 21.29
C GLY A 576 -46.43 21.13 21.39
N MET A 577 -45.74 19.99 21.23
CA MET A 577 -45.85 18.68 21.92
C MET A 577 -47.21 18.07 22.33
N ALA A 578 -47.34 16.79 21.91
CA ALA A 578 -48.03 15.64 22.51
C ALA A 578 -49.41 15.20 21.93
N LEU A 579 -49.36 14.00 21.32
CA LEU A 579 -50.39 12.95 21.18
C LEU A 579 -51.73 13.26 20.48
N ALA A 580 -51.96 12.62 19.33
CA ALA A 580 -52.97 11.56 19.16
C ALA A 580 -53.07 11.10 17.70
N SER A 581 -53.09 9.77 17.51
CA SER A 581 -53.48 9.11 16.27
C SER A 581 -54.91 9.49 15.88
N SER A 582 -55.06 10.30 14.84
CA SER A 582 -56.31 10.34 14.08
C SER A 582 -56.02 10.61 12.60
N SER A 583 -56.41 9.64 11.79
CA SER A 583 -56.47 9.71 10.33
C SER A 583 -57.51 10.76 9.92
N SER A 584 -57.05 11.92 9.48
CA SER A 584 -57.85 12.79 8.61
C SER A 584 -56.99 13.27 7.45
N SER A 585 -57.32 12.77 6.26
CA SER A 585 -56.77 13.15 4.96
C SER A 585 -57.46 14.43 4.49
N ASP A 586 -57.18 15.55 5.16
CA ASP A 586 -57.61 16.88 4.69
C ASP A 586 -56.41 17.60 4.03
N PRO A 587 -56.43 17.86 2.71
CA PRO A 587 -55.34 18.53 1.99
C PRO A 587 -54.97 19.91 2.56
N GLY A 588 -55.90 20.60 3.24
CA GLY A 588 -55.64 21.89 3.89
C GLY A 588 -54.67 21.80 5.08
N SER A 589 -54.71 20.69 5.83
CA SER A 589 -53.88 20.44 7.01
C SER A 589 -52.42 20.11 6.64
N VAL A 590 -52.21 19.33 5.57
CA VAL A 590 -50.87 18.99 5.08
C VAL A 590 -50.17 20.22 4.49
N LYS A 591 -50.89 21.04 3.71
CA LYS A 591 -50.34 22.28 3.16
C LYS A 591 -49.97 23.28 4.25
N ALA A 592 -50.78 23.40 5.32
CA ALA A 592 -50.45 24.22 6.47
C ALA A 592 -49.20 23.72 7.23
N ARG A 593 -49.05 22.40 7.41
CA ARG A 593 -47.82 21.80 8.00
C ARG A 593 -46.60 22.01 7.12
N LEU A 594 -46.73 21.85 5.79
CA LEU A 594 -45.64 22.08 4.85
C LEU A 594 -45.18 23.54 4.89
N THR A 595 -46.12 24.48 4.89
CA THR A 595 -45.80 25.92 4.94
C THR A 595 -45.14 26.31 6.27
N CYS A 596 -45.55 25.68 7.38
CA CYS A 596 -44.92 25.90 8.69
C CYS A 596 -43.49 25.34 8.75
N ILE A 597 -43.25 24.17 8.15
CA ILE A 597 -41.92 23.55 8.04
C ILE A 597 -41.03 24.35 7.08
N GLU A 598 -41.54 24.82 5.95
CA GLU A 598 -40.82 25.68 5.00
C GLU A 598 -40.43 27.02 5.66
N ALA A 599 -41.31 27.59 6.49
CA ALA A 599 -40.99 28.78 7.28
C ALA A 599 -39.91 28.52 8.34
N GLU A 600 -39.93 27.34 8.97
CA GLU A 600 -38.91 26.93 9.94
C GLU A 600 -37.55 26.64 9.28
N ILE A 601 -37.55 26.03 8.09
CA ILE A 601 -36.35 25.86 7.23
C ILE A 601 -35.78 27.22 6.84
N THR A 602 -36.64 28.16 6.44
CA THR A 602 -36.21 29.52 6.08
C THR A 602 -35.59 30.25 7.29
N LEU A 603 -36.19 30.10 8.48
CA LEU A 603 -35.68 30.67 9.73
C LEU A 603 -34.33 30.05 10.12
N LEU A 604 -34.18 28.73 9.99
CA LEU A 604 -32.94 28.02 10.28
C LEU A 604 -31.84 28.36 9.27
N ALA A 605 -32.17 28.52 7.99
CA ALA A 605 -31.23 28.95 6.96
C ALA A 605 -30.73 30.38 7.21
N GLN A 606 -31.61 31.30 7.65
CA GLN A 606 -31.20 32.64 8.07
C GLN A 606 -30.31 32.62 9.31
N LYS A 607 -30.60 31.74 10.28
CA LYS A 607 -29.77 31.58 11.49
C LYS A 607 -28.40 30.99 11.15
N LEU A 608 -28.35 30.03 10.23
CA LEU A 608 -27.11 29.46 9.70
C LEU A 608 -26.28 30.54 9.00
N ALA A 609 -26.89 31.35 8.13
CA ALA A 609 -26.20 32.46 7.46
C ALA A 609 -25.65 33.49 8.47
N THR A 610 -26.41 33.78 9.53
CA THR A 610 -25.98 34.72 10.59
C THR A 610 -24.78 34.17 11.35
N LEU A 611 -24.82 32.91 11.80
CA LEU A 611 -23.70 32.26 12.50
C LEU A 611 -22.48 32.05 11.60
N THR A 612 -22.69 31.83 10.31
CA THR A 612 -21.62 31.73 9.31
C THR A 612 -20.92 33.07 9.15
N THR A 613 -21.68 34.16 9.12
CA THR A 613 -21.13 35.53 9.07
C THR A 613 -20.37 35.87 10.35
N GLU A 614 -20.92 35.50 11.52
CA GLU A 614 -20.27 35.72 12.82
C GLU A 614 -18.95 34.93 12.94
N ARG A 615 -18.93 33.67 12.47
CA ARG A 615 -17.70 32.86 12.33
C ARG A 615 -16.66 33.55 11.44
N ASP A 616 -17.09 34.12 10.31
CA ASP A 616 -16.20 34.78 9.35
C ASP A 616 -15.71 36.15 9.84
N GLU A 617 -16.45 36.81 10.73
CA GLU A 617 -16.02 38.00 11.46
C GLU A 617 -15.01 37.65 12.56
N LEU A 618 -15.23 36.57 13.31
CA LEU A 618 -14.29 36.09 14.32
C LEU A 618 -12.96 35.62 13.70
N ARG A 619 -12.99 34.96 12.54
CA ARG A 619 -11.79 34.61 11.76
C ARG A 619 -11.03 35.84 11.27
N ARG A 620 -11.73 36.92 10.90
CA ARG A 620 -11.08 38.18 10.51
C ARG A 620 -10.42 38.89 11.70
N PHE A 621 -10.93 38.67 12.92
CA PHE A 621 -10.29 39.17 14.14
C PHE A 621 -8.99 38.43 14.48
N GLU A 622 -8.90 37.14 14.18
CA GLU A 622 -7.72 36.30 14.45
C GLU A 622 -6.52 36.61 13.51
N VAL A 623 -6.78 37.21 12.34
CA VAL A 623 -5.76 37.48 11.30
C VAL A 623 -5.07 38.85 11.45
N ASN A 624 -5.64 39.79 12.21
CA ASN A 624 -5.13 41.17 12.30
C ASN A 624 -4.08 41.41 13.41
N GLU A 625 -3.56 40.39 14.09
CA GLU A 625 -2.65 40.55 15.25
C GLU A 625 -1.14 40.44 14.94
N VAL A 626 -0.69 40.67 13.70
CA VAL A 626 0.76 40.72 13.37
C VAL A 626 1.14 42.01 12.62
N ILE A 627 1.38 43.04 13.43
CA ILE A 627 2.28 44.22 13.31
C ILE A 627 2.76 44.63 11.90
N GLU A 628 2.29 45.80 11.44
CA GLU A 628 2.84 46.63 10.36
C GLU A 628 4.14 47.37 10.78
N LEU A 629 5.10 47.53 9.85
CA LEU A 629 6.04 48.66 9.82
C LEU A 629 6.14 49.22 8.38
N PRO A 630 6.33 50.55 8.21
CA PRO A 630 5.89 51.28 7.02
C PRO A 630 6.98 51.46 5.97
N ALA A 631 6.54 51.52 4.71
CA ALA A 631 7.34 51.82 3.53
C ALA A 631 7.40 53.32 3.23
N ASP A 632 8.57 53.79 2.80
CA ASP A 632 8.79 54.82 1.76
C ASP A 632 10.31 54.94 1.52
N GLN A 633 10.90 55.20 0.35
CA GLN A 633 10.42 55.54 -0.99
C GLN A 633 11.64 55.42 -1.95
N ALA A 634 11.37 55.24 -3.25
CA ALA A 634 12.25 55.50 -4.43
C ALA A 634 13.14 54.37 -5.02
N ASP A 635 12.72 53.97 -6.22
CA ASP A 635 13.47 53.65 -7.44
C ASP A 635 14.42 52.43 -7.58
N THR A 636 14.06 51.60 -8.57
CA THR A 636 14.90 50.68 -9.38
C THR A 636 15.54 49.45 -8.73
N TYR A 637 14.79 48.37 -8.44
CA TYR A 637 15.38 47.00 -8.46
C TYR A 637 14.36 45.91 -8.84
N SER A 638 14.75 45.07 -9.81
CA SER A 638 14.09 43.83 -10.25
C SER A 638 14.03 42.81 -9.11
N THR A 639 12.87 42.18 -8.87
CA THR A 639 12.69 41.10 -7.89
C THR A 639 12.27 39.78 -8.55
N THR A 640 12.93 39.39 -9.64
CA THR A 640 12.82 38.01 -10.16
C THR A 640 13.97 37.16 -9.64
N ILE A 641 13.74 35.86 -9.43
CA ILE A 641 14.79 34.91 -9.01
C ILE A 641 16.01 34.93 -9.96
N CYS A 642 15.80 35.34 -11.22
CA CYS A 642 16.84 35.52 -12.24
C CYS A 642 17.76 36.74 -12.03
N SER A 643 17.42 37.66 -11.12
CA SER A 643 18.31 38.78 -10.72
C SER A 643 19.11 38.48 -9.45
N LEU A 644 18.98 37.29 -8.87
CA LEU A 644 19.87 36.86 -7.80
C LEU A 644 21.29 36.62 -8.34
N PRO A 645 22.33 36.99 -7.56
CA PRO A 645 23.70 36.58 -7.84
C PRO A 645 23.80 35.06 -8.00
N THR A 646 24.69 34.61 -8.88
CA THR A 646 24.92 33.18 -9.17
C THR A 646 25.18 32.39 -7.89
N GLU A 647 25.88 32.96 -6.92
CA GLU A 647 26.21 32.32 -5.65
C GLU A 647 24.96 31.98 -4.83
N LEU A 648 23.97 32.88 -4.80
CA LEU A 648 22.70 32.62 -4.10
C LEU A 648 21.86 31.57 -4.83
N LEU A 649 21.89 31.55 -6.17
CA LEU A 649 21.23 30.52 -6.96
C LEU A 649 21.88 29.14 -6.74
N GLN A 650 23.21 29.07 -6.62
CA GLN A 650 23.94 27.85 -6.29
C GLN A 650 23.57 27.32 -4.91
N ASP A 651 23.43 28.20 -3.92
CA ASP A 651 23.00 27.82 -2.57
C ASP A 651 21.55 27.32 -2.57
N ILE A 652 20.64 28.02 -3.26
CA ILE A 652 19.24 27.58 -3.44
C ILE A 652 19.20 26.20 -4.13
N PHE A 653 19.95 26.02 -5.22
CA PHE A 653 20.02 24.75 -5.94
C PHE A 653 20.52 23.61 -5.05
N SER A 654 21.48 23.90 -4.17
CA SER A 654 22.00 22.92 -3.21
C SER A 654 20.92 22.48 -2.22
N HIS A 655 20.00 23.37 -1.84
CA HIS A 655 18.83 23.06 -1.01
C HIS A 655 17.71 22.31 -1.74
N CYS A 656 17.72 22.30 -3.08
CA CYS A 656 16.78 21.52 -3.89
C CYS A 656 17.18 20.05 -4.06
N LEU A 657 18.39 19.65 -3.67
CA LEU A 657 18.87 18.28 -3.80
C LEU A 657 18.16 17.36 -2.81
N ARG A 658 17.71 16.20 -3.27
CA ARG A 658 17.37 15.11 -2.36
C ARG A 658 18.65 14.58 -1.71
N LYS A 659 18.46 13.83 -0.62
CA LYS A 659 19.57 13.24 0.13
C LYS A 659 20.43 12.27 -0.71
N HIS A 660 19.81 11.59 -1.68
CA HIS A 660 20.42 10.57 -2.53
C HIS A 660 19.91 10.72 -3.97
N PRO A 661 20.44 11.69 -4.75
CA PRO A 661 19.89 11.99 -6.07
C PRO A 661 20.16 10.87 -7.07
N VAL A 662 19.15 10.52 -7.86
CA VAL A 662 19.26 9.54 -8.96
C VAL A 662 19.48 10.26 -10.29
N MET A 663 19.92 9.52 -11.32
CA MET A 663 20.09 10.05 -12.69
C MET A 663 18.75 10.21 -13.42
N ASP A 664 17.84 11.00 -12.86
CA ASP A 664 16.51 11.28 -13.40
C ASP A 664 16.40 12.74 -13.84
N ALA A 665 15.84 12.98 -15.02
CA ALA A 665 15.57 14.31 -15.54
C ALA A 665 14.56 15.11 -14.70
N ALA A 666 13.70 14.41 -13.94
CA ALA A 666 12.74 15.00 -13.01
C ALA A 666 13.35 15.34 -11.64
N GLU A 667 14.64 15.05 -11.40
CA GLU A 667 15.30 15.30 -10.12
C GLU A 667 16.49 16.27 -10.24
N ALA A 668 16.71 17.11 -9.22
CA ALA A 668 17.90 17.94 -9.13
C ALA A 668 19.15 17.05 -8.94
N PRO A 669 20.28 17.34 -9.63
CA PRO A 669 20.60 18.59 -10.32
C PRO A 669 20.16 18.68 -11.79
N LEU A 670 19.70 17.58 -12.40
CA LEU A 670 19.32 17.53 -13.81
C LEU A 670 18.07 18.39 -14.10
N LEU A 671 17.05 18.31 -13.24
CA LEU A 671 15.83 19.15 -13.32
C LEU A 671 16.16 20.64 -13.37
N LEU A 672 17.09 21.10 -12.53
CA LEU A 672 17.51 22.50 -12.47
C LEU A 672 18.09 22.97 -13.82
N GLY A 673 18.76 22.05 -14.54
CA GLY A 673 19.29 22.32 -15.86
C GLY A 673 18.26 22.36 -16.99
N ARG A 674 16.99 22.05 -16.70
CA ARG A 674 15.90 22.04 -17.69
C ARG A 674 15.01 23.29 -17.62
N VAL A 675 15.15 24.12 -16.58
CA VAL A 675 14.31 25.31 -16.37
C VAL A 675 14.62 26.41 -17.39
N CYS A 676 15.88 26.83 -17.49
CA CYS A 676 16.31 27.82 -18.49
C CYS A 676 17.80 27.69 -18.78
N ARG A 677 18.29 28.36 -19.84
CA ARG A 677 19.72 28.32 -20.22
C ARG A 677 20.65 28.80 -19.11
N ALA A 678 20.28 29.86 -18.38
CA ALA A 678 21.09 30.39 -17.29
C ALA A 678 21.22 29.38 -16.14
N TRP A 679 20.11 28.77 -15.72
CA TRP A 679 20.08 27.75 -14.67
C TRP A 679 20.82 26.48 -15.07
N ARG A 680 20.72 26.09 -16.35
CA ARG A 680 21.54 25.01 -16.92
C ARG A 680 23.02 25.31 -16.80
N THR A 681 23.46 26.50 -17.19
CA THR A 681 24.87 26.90 -17.05
C THR A 681 25.29 26.88 -15.59
N ILE A 682 24.47 27.42 -14.67
CA ILE A 682 24.79 27.44 -13.24
C ILE A 682 24.87 26.02 -12.68
N SER A 683 23.88 25.15 -12.95
CA SER A 683 23.86 23.77 -12.47
C SER A 683 25.08 22.97 -12.94
N LEU A 684 25.42 23.07 -14.23
CA LEU A 684 26.58 22.39 -14.82
C LEU A 684 27.92 22.96 -14.32
N GLN A 685 27.99 24.26 -14.00
CA GLN A 685 29.19 24.91 -13.45
C GLN A 685 29.30 24.81 -11.93
N THR A 686 28.42 24.06 -11.26
CA THR A 686 28.42 23.92 -9.80
C THR A 686 28.69 22.46 -9.41
N PRO A 687 29.96 22.01 -9.37
CA PRO A 687 30.29 20.61 -9.11
C PRO A 687 29.74 20.04 -7.80
N LYS A 688 29.53 20.90 -6.78
CA LYS A 688 28.93 20.49 -5.50
C LYS A 688 27.55 19.85 -5.67
N LEU A 689 26.77 20.26 -6.67
CA LEU A 689 25.45 19.70 -6.94
C LEU A 689 25.50 18.24 -7.42
N TRP A 690 26.66 17.81 -7.93
CA TRP A 690 26.91 16.48 -8.49
C TRP A 690 27.67 15.57 -7.49
N SER A 691 27.90 16.05 -6.26
CA SER A 691 28.70 15.36 -5.22
C SER A 691 28.06 14.11 -4.61
N SER A 692 26.80 13.83 -4.92
CA SER A 692 26.09 12.65 -4.43
C SER A 692 25.40 11.97 -5.60
N LEU A 693 25.31 10.65 -5.57
CA LEU A 693 24.65 9.86 -6.60
C LEU A 693 24.13 8.53 -6.02
N HIS A 694 22.89 8.20 -6.35
CA HIS A 694 22.27 6.91 -6.06
C HIS A 694 22.03 6.15 -7.37
N LEU A 695 22.60 4.95 -7.46
CA LEU A 695 22.45 4.03 -8.58
C LEU A 695 21.58 2.87 -8.15
N VAL A 696 20.46 2.68 -8.85
CA VAL A 696 19.59 1.51 -8.69
C VAL A 696 19.78 0.62 -9.92
N ILE A 697 20.05 -0.66 -9.70
CA ILE A 697 20.10 -1.68 -10.75
C ILE A 697 18.88 -2.60 -10.56
N PRO A 698 17.69 -2.21 -11.08
CA PRO A 698 16.45 -2.95 -10.86
C PRO A 698 16.48 -4.33 -11.51
N ARG A 699 15.69 -5.27 -10.98
CA ARG A 699 15.60 -6.65 -11.49
C ARG A 699 15.09 -6.74 -12.93
N SER A 700 14.31 -5.75 -13.36
CA SER A 700 13.67 -5.69 -14.68
C SER A 700 14.60 -5.39 -15.85
N ILE A 701 15.88 -5.03 -15.62
CA ILE A 701 16.82 -4.77 -16.73
C ILE A 701 17.19 -6.11 -17.39
N PRO A 702 16.89 -6.31 -18.69
CA PRO A 702 17.23 -7.52 -19.44
C PRO A 702 18.74 -7.74 -19.54
N TYR A 703 19.18 -8.97 -19.88
CA TYR A 703 20.61 -9.30 -20.08
C TYR A 703 21.28 -8.32 -21.07
N PRO A 704 22.60 -8.04 -20.96
CA PRO A 704 23.30 -7.06 -21.81
C PRO A 704 23.25 -7.47 -23.28
N ASP A 705 23.17 -8.77 -23.56
CA ASP A 705 23.05 -9.31 -24.92
C ASP A 705 21.67 -9.03 -25.53
N SER A 706 20.65 -8.84 -24.69
CA SER A 706 19.29 -8.50 -25.13
C SER A 706 19.05 -6.99 -25.26
N GLN A 707 19.75 -6.15 -24.48
CA GLN A 707 19.69 -4.68 -24.58
C GLN A 707 21.02 -3.98 -24.21
N PRO A 708 22.06 -4.07 -25.06
CA PRO A 708 23.38 -3.51 -24.75
C PRO A 708 23.36 -1.98 -24.67
N GLU A 709 22.47 -1.34 -25.43
CA GLU A 709 22.32 0.11 -25.51
C GLU A 709 21.92 0.74 -24.16
N LEU A 710 21.10 0.05 -23.36
CA LEU A 710 20.66 0.55 -22.05
C LEU A 710 21.83 0.61 -21.06
N TYR A 711 22.68 -0.40 -21.04
CA TYR A 711 23.89 -0.41 -20.21
C TYR A 711 24.92 0.62 -20.68
N GLU A 712 25.07 0.82 -21.99
CA GLU A 712 25.89 1.89 -22.54
C GLU A 712 25.37 3.28 -22.14
N GLN A 713 24.05 3.49 -22.16
CA GLN A 713 23.42 4.73 -21.68
C GLN A 713 23.63 4.96 -20.19
N MET A 714 23.49 3.93 -19.34
CA MET A 714 23.78 4.03 -17.92
C MET A 714 25.24 4.39 -17.65
N ARG A 715 26.18 3.77 -18.38
CA ARG A 715 27.61 4.10 -18.31
C ARG A 715 27.88 5.53 -18.76
N ALA A 716 27.28 5.96 -19.87
CA ALA A 716 27.42 7.33 -20.36
C ALA A 716 26.86 8.35 -19.37
N GLY A 717 25.71 8.07 -18.75
CA GLY A 717 25.12 8.90 -17.70
C GLY A 717 26.02 9.00 -16.47
N PHE A 718 26.62 7.88 -16.04
CA PHE A 718 27.57 7.85 -14.94
C PHE A 718 28.84 8.64 -15.25
N GLU A 719 29.43 8.47 -16.44
CA GLU A 719 30.59 9.24 -16.87
C GLU A 719 30.28 10.74 -16.94
N TYR A 720 29.11 11.10 -17.47
CA TYR A 720 28.62 12.49 -17.49
C TYR A 720 28.51 13.06 -16.07
N TRP A 721 27.98 12.30 -15.11
CA TRP A 721 27.90 12.72 -13.71
C TRP A 721 29.29 12.96 -13.12
N LEU A 722 30.22 12.04 -13.39
CA LEU A 722 31.61 12.12 -12.92
C LEU A 722 32.40 13.27 -13.56
N GLU A 723 32.08 13.66 -14.80
CA GLU A 723 32.68 14.82 -15.47
C GLU A 723 32.28 16.12 -14.75
N HIS A 724 30.99 16.27 -14.44
CA HIS A 724 30.46 17.48 -13.79
C HIS A 724 30.80 17.57 -12.30
N LEU A 725 30.98 16.43 -11.64
CA LEU A 725 31.60 16.36 -10.31
C LEU A 725 33.03 16.93 -10.31
N GLY A 726 33.76 16.75 -11.41
CA GLY A 726 35.18 17.09 -11.49
C GLY A 726 36.01 16.33 -10.45
N SER A 727 36.82 17.06 -9.68
CA SER A 727 37.72 16.50 -8.65
C SER A 727 37.14 16.44 -7.24
N LEU A 728 35.86 16.79 -7.05
CA LEU A 728 35.24 16.76 -5.73
C LEU A 728 34.99 15.32 -5.23
N PRO A 729 34.94 15.10 -3.90
CA PRO A 729 34.58 13.81 -3.34
C PRO A 729 33.13 13.43 -3.66
N LEU A 730 32.89 12.12 -3.83
CA LEU A 730 31.61 11.51 -4.22
C LEU A 730 30.98 10.75 -3.05
N ASN A 731 29.69 11.00 -2.80
CA ASN A 731 28.82 10.17 -1.98
C ASN A 731 28.07 9.21 -2.90
N LEU A 732 28.51 7.96 -3.00
CA LEU A 732 27.94 6.96 -3.88
C LEU A 732 27.06 6.00 -3.09
N SER A 733 25.82 5.84 -3.52
CA SER A 733 24.93 4.79 -3.05
C SER A 733 24.58 3.87 -4.22
N LEU A 734 24.65 2.56 -4.00
CA LEU A 734 24.42 1.53 -5.01
C LEU A 734 23.45 0.50 -4.43
N HIS A 735 22.35 0.25 -5.13
CA HIS A 735 21.34 -0.72 -4.74
C HIS A 735 21.00 -1.64 -5.90
N SER A 736 21.03 -2.96 -5.65
CA SER A 736 20.56 -3.99 -6.57
C SER A 736 19.57 -4.89 -5.85
N GLU A 737 18.46 -5.19 -6.53
CA GLU A 737 17.48 -6.16 -6.06
C GLU A 737 18.00 -7.60 -6.15
N GLU A 738 17.26 -8.54 -5.55
CA GLU A 738 17.55 -9.97 -5.55
C GLU A 738 17.55 -10.56 -6.98
N ARG A 739 18.66 -11.22 -7.34
CA ARG A 739 18.94 -11.82 -8.64
C ARG A 739 19.28 -13.31 -8.49
N ARG A 740 19.09 -14.08 -9.57
CA ARG A 740 19.50 -15.49 -9.62
C ARG A 740 21.03 -15.60 -9.74
N GLU A 741 21.61 -16.72 -9.31
CA GLU A 741 23.07 -16.91 -9.26
C GLU A 741 23.73 -16.91 -10.65
N ASP A 742 23.00 -17.30 -11.71
CA ASP A 742 23.42 -17.25 -13.12
C ASP A 742 23.47 -15.82 -13.70
N GLU A 743 22.83 -14.84 -13.06
CA GLU A 743 22.90 -13.41 -13.41
C GLU A 743 24.09 -12.69 -12.75
N SER A 744 24.91 -13.41 -11.97
CA SER A 744 25.94 -12.85 -11.09
C SER A 744 27.13 -12.21 -11.81
N GLU A 745 27.67 -12.84 -12.87
CA GLU A 745 28.86 -12.36 -13.58
C GLU A 745 28.64 -10.99 -14.24
N MET A 746 27.44 -10.75 -14.77
CA MET A 746 27.09 -9.46 -15.37
C MET A 746 27.05 -8.36 -14.32
N LEU A 747 26.27 -8.55 -13.24
CA LEU A 747 26.16 -7.55 -12.17
C LEU A 747 27.54 -7.23 -11.61
N TYR A 748 28.37 -8.27 -11.42
CA TYR A 748 29.76 -8.13 -11.02
C TYR A 748 30.54 -7.20 -11.96
N SER A 749 30.47 -7.42 -13.27
CA SER A 749 31.18 -6.60 -14.27
C SER A 749 30.76 -5.12 -14.25
N GLN A 750 29.48 -4.82 -13.98
CA GLN A 750 29.00 -3.44 -13.89
C GLN A 750 29.45 -2.78 -12.59
N LEU A 751 29.40 -3.50 -11.47
CA LEU A 751 29.90 -3.03 -10.19
C LEU A 751 31.42 -2.77 -10.26
N GLU A 752 32.17 -3.69 -10.87
CA GLU A 752 33.60 -3.56 -11.09
C GLU A 752 33.92 -2.30 -11.89
N TRP A 753 33.21 -2.07 -13.00
CA TRP A 753 33.39 -0.88 -13.84
C TRP A 753 33.06 0.42 -13.08
N VAL A 754 31.93 0.46 -12.34
CA VAL A 754 31.55 1.64 -11.52
C VAL A 754 32.63 1.92 -10.49
N PHE A 755 33.16 0.87 -9.84
CA PHE A 755 34.19 0.98 -8.82
C PHE A 755 35.51 1.47 -9.42
N GLU A 756 35.94 0.91 -10.55
CA GLU A 756 37.14 1.36 -11.27
C GLU A 756 37.09 2.87 -11.57
N LYS A 757 35.95 3.38 -12.04
CA LYS A 757 35.78 4.78 -12.46
C LYS A 757 35.62 5.77 -11.31
N SER A 758 35.18 5.32 -10.14
CA SER A 758 34.78 6.22 -9.05
C SER A 758 35.56 6.06 -7.75
N ARG A 759 36.26 4.94 -7.53
CA ARG A 759 36.84 4.60 -6.22
C ARG A 759 37.82 5.59 -5.63
N ALA A 760 38.57 6.31 -6.48
CA ALA A 760 39.51 7.34 -6.03
C ALA A 760 38.82 8.59 -5.44
N ARG A 761 37.51 8.75 -5.65
CA ARG A 761 36.72 9.90 -5.20
C ARG A 761 35.75 9.58 -4.07
N TRP A 762 35.62 8.32 -3.64
CA TRP A 762 34.63 7.96 -2.63
C TRP A 762 34.85 8.66 -1.30
N LYS A 763 33.80 9.33 -0.81
CA LYS A 763 33.73 9.91 0.54
C LYS A 763 32.80 9.11 1.43
N HIS A 764 31.59 8.84 0.94
CA HIS A 764 30.60 8.00 1.59
C HIS A 764 30.16 6.94 0.58
N LEU A 765 30.33 5.66 0.92
CA LEU A 765 29.96 4.54 0.07
C LEU A 765 28.90 3.69 0.76
N THR A 766 27.74 3.56 0.15
CA THR A 766 26.64 2.69 0.62
C THR A 766 26.29 1.69 -0.47
N VAL A 767 26.43 0.39 -0.22
CA VAL A 767 26.20 -0.66 -1.23
C VAL A 767 25.33 -1.78 -0.67
N TYR A 768 24.20 -2.02 -1.32
CA TYR A 768 23.27 -3.12 -1.03
C TYR A 768 23.10 -3.98 -2.30
N ILE A 769 23.68 -5.17 -2.30
CA ILE A 769 23.75 -6.04 -3.48
C ILE A 769 23.53 -7.51 -3.09
N PRO A 770 23.22 -8.42 -4.04
CA PRO A 770 23.17 -9.84 -3.73
C PRO A 770 24.46 -10.36 -3.08
N SER A 771 24.34 -11.34 -2.19
CA SER A 771 25.46 -11.85 -1.37
C SER A 771 26.63 -12.37 -2.22
N PHE A 772 26.35 -13.07 -3.31
CA PHE A 772 27.35 -13.58 -4.26
C PHE A 772 28.14 -12.46 -4.97
N SER A 773 27.57 -11.25 -5.10
CA SER A 773 28.23 -10.11 -5.75
C SER A 773 29.16 -9.34 -4.82
N LEU A 774 29.21 -9.66 -3.52
CA LEU A 774 30.16 -9.03 -2.58
C LEU A 774 31.63 -9.26 -2.97
N GLY A 775 31.90 -10.28 -3.79
CA GLY A 775 33.24 -10.56 -4.31
C GLY A 775 33.92 -9.35 -4.95
N VAL A 776 33.15 -8.41 -5.52
CA VAL A 776 33.69 -7.21 -6.19
C VAL A 776 34.55 -6.35 -5.25
N PHE A 777 34.32 -6.43 -3.94
CA PHE A 777 35.13 -5.73 -2.95
C PHE A 777 36.45 -6.45 -2.61
N PHE A 778 36.54 -7.76 -2.88
CA PHE A 778 37.76 -8.54 -2.67
C PHE A 778 38.80 -8.21 -3.75
N ASP A 779 38.34 -7.85 -4.94
CA ASP A 779 39.18 -7.48 -6.08
C ASP A 779 39.64 -6.01 -6.07
N LEU A 780 39.18 -5.21 -5.10
CA LEU A 780 39.65 -3.85 -4.95
C LEU A 780 41.15 -3.82 -4.60
N PRO A 781 41.98 -3.00 -5.27
CA PRO A 781 43.41 -3.00 -5.03
C PRO A 781 43.75 -2.60 -3.60
N ALA A 782 44.49 -3.50 -2.92
CA ALA A 782 44.91 -3.32 -1.53
C ALA A 782 46.08 -2.33 -1.37
N ASP A 783 46.73 -1.93 -2.47
CA ASP A 783 47.82 -0.94 -2.51
C ASP A 783 47.35 0.46 -2.91
N GLN A 784 46.11 0.60 -3.37
CA GLN A 784 45.53 1.89 -3.74
C GLN A 784 45.12 2.71 -2.51
N GLN A 785 45.35 4.03 -2.58
CA GLN A 785 44.91 4.99 -1.58
C GLN A 785 43.45 5.41 -1.80
N TYR A 786 42.66 5.36 -0.72
CA TYR A 786 41.26 5.77 -0.63
C TYR A 786 41.15 6.91 0.40
N ASP A 787 41.97 7.94 0.24
CA ASP A 787 42.16 9.03 1.22
C ASP A 787 40.89 9.80 1.55
N LEU A 788 39.91 9.84 0.64
CA LEU A 788 38.68 10.60 0.84
C LEU A 788 37.61 9.82 1.61
N LEU A 789 37.74 8.50 1.76
CA LEU A 789 36.70 7.63 2.29
C LEU A 789 36.53 7.85 3.80
N GLU A 790 35.39 8.40 4.20
CA GLU A 790 35.02 8.69 5.59
C GLU A 790 34.01 7.69 6.16
N SER A 791 33.15 7.10 5.32
CA SER A 791 32.18 6.07 5.74
C SER A 791 31.92 5.00 4.68
N ILE A 792 31.74 3.77 5.16
CA ILE A 792 31.29 2.64 4.34
C ILE A 792 30.11 1.92 5.00
N GLU A 793 29.11 1.59 4.20
CA GLU A 793 27.92 0.83 4.59
C GLU A 793 27.67 -0.26 3.54
N LEU A 794 27.79 -1.52 3.95
CA LEU A 794 27.65 -2.68 3.07
C LEU A 794 26.52 -3.58 3.56
N GLY A 795 25.67 -4.04 2.66
CA GLY A 795 24.59 -4.98 2.98
C GLY A 795 24.24 -5.91 1.84
N THR A 796 23.52 -7.00 2.17
CA THR A 796 23.00 -7.92 1.16
C THR A 796 21.52 -7.74 0.89
N SER A 797 21.09 -7.95 -0.35
CA SER A 797 19.67 -7.86 -0.75
C SER A 797 18.85 -9.13 -0.51
N ASN A 798 19.50 -10.31 -0.39
CA ASN A 798 18.82 -11.62 -0.31
C ASN A 798 18.76 -12.13 1.16
N TYR A 799 17.58 -12.59 1.60
CA TYR A 799 17.34 -13.13 2.96
C TYR A 799 17.48 -14.67 3.06
N HIS A 800 17.70 -15.39 1.95
CA HIS A 800 17.48 -16.84 1.89
C HIS A 800 18.62 -17.69 1.29
N THR A 801 19.66 -17.10 0.71
CA THR A 801 20.78 -17.88 0.16
C THR A 801 21.82 -18.19 1.24
N PRO A 802 22.08 -19.46 1.59
CA PRO A 802 23.13 -19.81 2.54
C PRO A 802 24.49 -19.36 1.98
N PHE A 803 25.19 -18.52 2.74
CA PHE A 803 26.52 -18.03 2.39
C PHE A 803 27.49 -19.22 2.25
N GLN A 804 28.11 -19.39 1.07
CA GLN A 804 29.12 -20.43 0.81
C GLN A 804 30.58 -19.97 1.04
N PHE A 805 30.82 -18.68 1.32
CA PHE A 805 32.18 -18.20 1.62
C PHE A 805 32.46 -18.31 3.12
N GLU A 806 33.32 -19.26 3.51
CA GLU A 806 33.97 -19.21 4.81
C GLU A 806 34.89 -17.96 4.85
N TYR A 807 34.55 -17.00 5.71
CA TYR A 807 35.30 -15.76 6.02
C TYR A 807 35.34 -14.69 4.91
N ILE A 808 34.59 -13.60 5.11
CA ILE A 808 34.58 -12.41 4.24
C ILE A 808 35.60 -11.38 4.75
N GLU A 809 36.61 -11.07 3.94
CA GLU A 809 37.61 -10.03 4.21
C GLU A 809 37.53 -8.89 3.19
N PHE A 810 37.90 -7.67 3.59
CA PHE A 810 37.92 -6.49 2.72
C PHE A 810 39.34 -5.91 2.68
N PRO A 811 40.22 -6.39 1.77
CA PRO A 811 41.65 -6.07 1.81
C PRO A 811 41.97 -4.57 1.74
N PHE A 812 41.16 -3.81 1.00
CA PHE A 812 41.31 -2.36 0.84
C PHE A 812 40.99 -1.56 2.11
N LEU A 813 40.31 -2.13 3.10
CA LEU A 813 40.01 -1.50 4.38
C LEU A 813 41.19 -1.69 5.36
N SER A 814 42.26 -0.92 5.14
CA SER A 814 43.42 -0.87 6.04
C SER A 814 43.70 0.54 6.54
N ALA A 815 44.42 0.69 7.65
CA ALA A 815 44.83 2.00 8.15
C ALA A 815 45.72 2.77 7.17
N ALA A 816 46.47 2.05 6.33
CA ALA A 816 47.37 2.64 5.34
C ALA A 816 46.65 3.12 4.08
N THR A 817 45.50 2.53 3.74
CA THR A 817 44.75 2.80 2.51
C THR A 817 43.48 3.61 2.74
N THR A 818 42.93 3.60 3.96
CA THR A 818 41.70 4.32 4.33
C THR A 818 41.90 5.17 5.59
N PRO A 819 42.86 6.12 5.59
CA PRO A 819 43.27 6.85 6.80
C PRO A 819 42.15 7.70 7.43
N ASN A 820 41.18 8.14 6.61
CA ASN A 820 40.08 9.00 7.03
C ASN A 820 38.78 8.24 7.34
N LEU A 821 38.76 6.91 7.27
CA LEU A 821 37.57 6.12 7.57
C LEU A 821 37.22 6.26 9.05
N ARG A 822 35.96 6.62 9.33
CA ARG A 822 35.42 6.82 10.69
C ARG A 822 34.15 6.03 10.96
N LYS A 823 33.44 5.58 9.93
CA LYS A 823 32.16 4.88 10.08
C LYS A 823 32.13 3.61 9.25
N ILE A 824 31.78 2.49 9.88
CA ILE A 824 31.62 1.19 9.22
C ILE A 824 30.26 0.62 9.61
N SER A 825 29.49 0.20 8.61
CA SER A 825 28.19 -0.45 8.80
C SER A 825 28.09 -1.71 7.94
N PHE A 826 27.70 -2.83 8.57
CA PHE A 826 27.44 -4.10 7.90
C PHE A 826 26.01 -4.57 8.18
N HIS A 827 25.29 -4.96 7.14
CA HIS A 827 23.89 -5.37 7.22
C HIS A 827 23.69 -6.74 6.59
N LEU A 828 23.00 -7.65 7.29
CA LEU A 828 22.58 -8.97 6.75
C LEU A 828 23.70 -9.99 6.46
N PHE A 829 24.98 -9.63 6.67
CA PHE A 829 26.11 -10.55 6.64
C PHE A 829 27.14 -10.25 7.74
N SER A 830 27.99 -11.23 8.07
CA SER A 830 28.99 -11.15 9.15
C SER A 830 30.42 -11.19 8.61
N PRO A 831 31.16 -10.07 8.54
CA PRO A 831 32.60 -10.09 8.26
C PRO A 831 33.41 -10.51 9.49
N ASP A 832 34.57 -11.15 9.29
CA ASP A 832 35.48 -11.46 10.40
C ASP A 832 36.38 -10.26 10.73
N LEU A 833 35.92 -9.41 11.65
CA LEU A 833 36.64 -8.22 12.09
C LEU A 833 37.94 -8.52 12.87
N ARG A 834 38.21 -9.79 13.20
CA ARG A 834 39.45 -10.22 13.88
C ARG A 834 40.60 -10.44 12.90
N ARG A 835 40.30 -10.59 11.61
CA ARG A 835 41.25 -11.02 10.56
C ARG A 835 41.51 -9.91 9.54
N GLY A 836 42.45 -10.19 8.63
CA GLY A 836 42.87 -9.27 7.59
C GLY A 836 43.33 -7.90 8.13
N SER A 837 42.93 -6.85 7.43
CA SER A 837 43.33 -5.47 7.72
C SER A 837 42.43 -4.75 8.74
N PHE A 838 41.27 -5.32 9.09
CA PHE A 838 40.28 -4.67 9.97
C PHE A 838 40.85 -4.25 11.33
N PRO A 839 41.59 -5.09 12.08
CA PRO A 839 42.12 -4.70 13.40
C PRO A 839 42.94 -3.41 13.39
N GLN A 840 43.57 -3.07 12.27
CA GLN A 840 44.36 -1.85 12.12
C GLN A 840 43.48 -0.60 11.93
N VAL A 841 42.29 -0.76 11.34
CA VAL A 841 41.34 0.32 11.07
C VAL A 841 40.48 0.65 12.28
N LEU A 842 40.10 -0.36 13.07
CA LEU A 842 39.20 -0.23 14.22
C LEU A 842 39.53 0.93 15.18
N PRO A 843 40.81 1.25 15.52
CA PRO A 843 41.13 2.39 16.39
C PRO A 843 40.65 3.75 15.87
N ASN A 844 40.50 3.92 14.56
CA ASN A 844 40.03 5.17 13.96
C ASN A 844 38.50 5.27 13.90
N ILE A 845 37.78 4.19 14.20
CA ILE A 845 36.33 4.12 14.01
C ILE A 845 35.58 4.81 15.16
N THR A 846 34.67 5.71 14.76
CA THR A 846 33.76 6.46 15.64
C THR A 846 32.32 5.94 15.59
N ASN A 847 31.93 5.28 14.49
CA ASN A 847 30.62 4.64 14.36
C ASN A 847 30.79 3.20 13.85
N LEU A 848 30.30 2.23 14.62
CA LEU A 848 30.28 0.83 14.23
C LEU A 848 28.85 0.30 14.28
N THR A 849 28.35 -0.18 13.14
CA THR A 849 27.03 -0.83 13.02
C THR A 849 27.20 -2.24 12.47
N LEU A 850 26.70 -3.23 13.21
CA LEU A 850 26.60 -4.63 12.81
C LEU A 850 25.14 -5.02 12.97
N GLN A 851 24.36 -4.99 11.88
CA GLN A 851 22.90 -5.12 11.94
C GLN A 851 22.40 -6.38 11.23
N ARG A 852 21.62 -7.20 11.95
CA ARG A 852 20.96 -8.40 11.41
C ARG A 852 21.94 -9.34 10.70
N CYS A 853 23.18 -9.39 11.18
CA CYS A 853 24.22 -10.18 10.56
C CYS A 853 23.89 -11.69 10.71
N GLU A 854 23.79 -12.41 9.58
CA GLU A 854 23.58 -13.87 9.52
C GLU A 854 24.91 -14.63 9.65
N HIS A 855 24.87 -15.90 10.07
CA HIS A 855 26.05 -16.75 10.24
C HIS A 855 27.12 -16.13 11.17
N TRP A 856 26.65 -15.69 12.33
CA TRP A 856 27.46 -14.96 13.30
C TRP A 856 28.41 -15.89 14.07
N ASP A 857 29.69 -15.91 13.67
CA ASP A 857 30.74 -16.77 14.25
C ASP A 857 31.55 -16.12 15.40
N MET A 858 31.03 -15.05 16.00
CA MET A 858 31.73 -14.27 17.01
C MET A 858 31.08 -14.35 18.39
N ASN A 859 31.82 -14.81 19.39
CA ASN A 859 31.35 -14.87 20.78
C ASN A 859 31.54 -13.54 21.53
N THR A 860 31.02 -13.47 22.76
CA THR A 860 31.08 -12.25 23.58
C THR A 860 32.50 -11.78 23.89
N PRO A 861 33.44 -12.64 24.35
CA PRO A 861 34.84 -12.26 24.52
C PRO A 861 35.46 -11.64 23.26
N GLU A 862 35.20 -12.22 22.09
CA GLU A 862 35.72 -11.72 20.81
C GLU A 862 35.15 -10.37 20.42
N MET A 863 33.84 -10.17 20.61
CA MET A 863 33.22 -8.86 20.42
C MET A 863 33.83 -7.82 21.36
N LEU A 864 34.08 -8.17 22.63
CA LEU A 864 34.72 -7.27 23.58
C LEU A 864 36.15 -6.90 23.17
N MET A 865 36.91 -7.81 22.56
CA MET A 865 38.22 -7.50 21.99
C MET A 865 38.13 -6.48 20.85
N ILE A 866 37.16 -6.64 19.93
CA ILE A 866 36.91 -5.69 18.84
C ILE A 866 36.49 -4.33 19.37
N LEU A 867 35.54 -4.29 20.30
CA LEU A 867 35.12 -3.05 20.94
C LEU A 867 36.29 -2.39 21.68
N GLY A 868 37.10 -3.15 22.42
CA GLY A 868 38.30 -2.65 23.09
C GLY A 868 39.35 -2.07 22.14
N THR A 869 39.34 -2.50 20.87
CA THR A 869 40.20 -1.94 19.82
C THR A 869 39.65 -0.62 19.25
N CYS A 870 38.32 -0.41 19.31
CA CYS A 870 37.64 0.80 18.84
C CYS A 870 37.72 1.94 19.87
N THR A 871 38.93 2.44 20.14
CA THR A 871 39.17 3.41 21.24
C THR A 871 38.50 4.78 21.04
N ASN A 872 38.18 5.16 19.80
CA ASN A 872 37.50 6.41 19.46
C ASN A 872 36.00 6.25 19.21
N LEU A 873 35.40 5.11 19.58
CA LEU A 873 34.00 4.80 19.28
C LEU A 873 33.05 5.76 20.01
N VAL A 874 32.14 6.38 19.26
CA VAL A 874 31.11 7.32 19.73
C VAL A 874 29.71 6.70 19.65
N HIS A 875 29.44 5.94 18.58
CA HIS A 875 28.16 5.26 18.36
C HIS A 875 28.38 3.79 18.00
N CYS A 876 27.66 2.90 18.68
CA CYS A 876 27.73 1.47 18.43
C CYS A 876 26.31 0.89 18.33
N TYR A 877 26.04 0.13 17.27
CA TYR A 877 24.83 -0.67 17.12
C TYR A 877 25.17 -2.10 16.73
N ILE A 878 24.79 -3.07 17.57
CA ILE A 878 25.03 -4.49 17.36
C ILE A 878 23.69 -5.24 17.38
N THR A 879 23.45 -6.11 16.41
CA THR A 879 22.29 -7.00 16.32
C THR A 879 22.67 -8.36 15.78
N THR A 880 22.39 -9.43 16.53
CA THR A 880 22.60 -10.83 16.10
C THR A 880 21.32 -11.43 15.50
N THR A 881 21.40 -12.54 14.76
CA THR A 881 20.23 -13.25 14.17
C THR A 881 20.19 -14.74 14.57
N GLU A 882 19.07 -15.43 14.29
CA GLU A 882 18.78 -16.80 14.79
C GLU A 882 19.52 -17.95 14.05
N ARG A 883 20.24 -17.70 12.94
CA ARG A 883 20.84 -18.76 12.09
C ARG A 883 22.31 -19.00 12.42
N PHE A 884 22.67 -20.24 12.77
CA PHE A 884 23.95 -20.62 13.39
C PHE A 884 24.88 -21.46 12.49
N HIS A 885 26.20 -21.31 12.70
CA HIS A 885 27.26 -22.20 12.20
C HIS A 885 28.04 -22.85 13.38
N PRO A 886 28.21 -24.19 13.43
CA PRO A 886 28.60 -24.97 14.63
C PRO A 886 30.05 -24.90 15.14
N THR A 887 30.87 -23.94 14.71
CA THR A 887 32.34 -24.06 14.82
C THR A 887 33.03 -23.03 15.73
N ALA A 888 32.32 -22.10 16.38
CA ALA A 888 32.95 -21.13 17.29
C ALA A 888 33.64 -21.83 18.49
N GLN A 889 34.97 -21.83 18.50
CA GLN A 889 35.78 -22.28 19.64
C GLN A 889 35.81 -21.18 20.72
N GLU A 890 35.76 -21.57 22.00
CA GLU A 890 35.82 -20.64 23.13
C GLU A 890 37.25 -20.09 23.36
N PRO A 891 37.48 -18.77 23.32
CA PRO A 891 38.52 -18.14 24.11
C PRO A 891 37.95 -17.82 25.51
N ALA A 892 38.61 -18.34 26.55
CA ALA A 892 38.17 -18.25 27.94
C ALA A 892 38.49 -16.91 28.66
N ILE A 893 38.92 -15.86 27.94
CA ILE A 893 39.45 -14.63 28.55
C ILE A 893 38.63 -13.41 28.13
N PHE A 894 37.94 -12.81 29.10
CA PHE A 894 37.25 -11.53 28.94
C PHE A 894 38.23 -10.36 29.16
N VAL A 895 38.29 -9.45 28.20
CA VAL A 895 39.06 -8.20 28.31
C VAL A 895 38.07 -7.03 28.40
N PRO A 896 38.16 -6.18 29.44
CA PRO A 896 37.30 -5.00 29.52
C PRO A 896 37.50 -4.04 28.33
N ALA A 897 36.40 -3.66 27.69
CA ALA A 897 36.38 -2.68 26.60
C ALA A 897 36.16 -1.28 27.17
N HIS A 898 37.23 -0.48 27.23
CA HIS A 898 37.17 0.89 27.72
C HIS A 898 36.81 1.87 26.59
N LEU A 899 35.55 2.29 26.54
CA LEU A 899 34.99 3.14 25.49
C LEU A 899 34.72 4.55 26.03
N ALA A 900 35.80 5.31 26.25
CA ALA A 900 35.75 6.62 26.92
C ALA A 900 34.91 7.68 26.19
N HIS A 901 34.74 7.53 24.87
CA HIS A 901 34.02 8.48 24.00
C HIS A 901 32.63 8.02 23.58
N LEU A 902 32.19 6.83 24.02
CA LEU A 902 30.93 6.24 23.58
C LEU A 902 29.75 7.03 24.15
N LYS A 903 28.94 7.60 23.26
CA LYS A 903 27.73 8.36 23.58
C LYS A 903 26.45 7.55 23.37
N SER A 904 26.45 6.61 22.42
CA SER A 904 25.27 5.79 22.13
C SER A 904 25.64 4.33 21.96
N LEU A 905 24.96 3.46 22.69
CA LEU A 905 25.09 2.01 22.58
C LEU A 905 23.71 1.40 22.34
N ARG A 906 23.57 0.66 21.24
CA ARG A 906 22.42 -0.19 20.99
C ARG A 906 22.87 -1.64 20.84
N VAL A 907 22.25 -2.54 21.60
CA VAL A 907 22.54 -3.99 21.54
C VAL A 907 21.22 -4.74 21.44
N GLU A 908 21.10 -5.58 20.42
CA GLU A 908 19.94 -6.42 20.14
C GLU A 908 20.39 -7.89 20.05
N ALA A 909 20.11 -8.67 21.09
CA ALA A 909 20.51 -10.07 21.18
C ALA A 909 19.32 -11.00 20.81
N CYS A 910 19.39 -11.70 19.68
CA CYS A 910 18.36 -12.68 19.33
C CYS A 910 18.45 -13.95 20.19
N GLY A 911 17.31 -14.51 20.59
CA GLY A 911 17.23 -15.76 21.35
C GLY A 911 17.40 -17.01 20.48
N PHE A 912 18.14 -18.00 20.96
CA PHE A 912 18.35 -19.28 20.28
C PHE A 912 17.09 -20.16 20.33
N ARG A 913 16.59 -20.63 19.18
CA ARG A 913 15.46 -21.60 19.07
C ARG A 913 15.95 -23.06 19.07
N GLY A 914 16.73 -23.46 20.06
CA GLY A 914 17.18 -24.85 20.20
C GLY A 914 17.22 -25.33 21.65
N PRO A 915 17.46 -26.64 21.87
CA PRO A 915 17.34 -27.27 23.18
C PRO A 915 18.32 -26.65 24.22
N PRO A 916 17.91 -26.53 25.50
CA PRO A 916 18.66 -25.84 26.57
C PRO A 916 20.11 -26.28 26.79
N GLY A 917 20.48 -27.50 26.37
CA GLY A 917 21.82 -28.07 26.55
C GLY A 917 22.78 -27.85 25.39
N ALA A 918 22.35 -27.19 24.31
CA ALA A 918 23.13 -26.99 23.10
C ALA A 918 23.25 -25.52 22.69
N ALA A 919 22.99 -24.57 23.60
CA ALA A 919 23.14 -23.14 23.32
C ALA A 919 24.61 -22.74 23.55
N PRO A 920 25.43 -22.54 22.49
CA PRO A 920 26.74 -21.93 22.68
C PRO A 920 26.58 -20.47 23.13
N SER A 921 27.65 -19.97 23.75
CA SER A 921 27.80 -18.66 24.39
C SER A 921 27.83 -17.52 23.37
N PHE A 922 26.67 -17.19 22.79
CA PHE A 922 26.49 -15.99 21.96
C PHE A 922 26.55 -14.70 22.79
N LEU A 923 26.45 -13.55 22.11
CA LEU A 923 26.47 -12.19 22.69
C LEU A 923 25.64 -12.12 23.99
N ASN A 924 26.34 -12.20 25.11
CA ASN A 924 25.80 -12.32 26.45
C ASN A 924 25.69 -10.92 27.05
N LEU A 925 24.44 -10.44 27.21
CA LEU A 925 24.16 -9.10 27.73
C LEU A 925 24.78 -8.85 29.12
N PRO A 926 24.64 -9.75 30.11
CA PRO A 926 25.37 -9.63 31.38
C PRO A 926 26.87 -9.41 31.22
N ASP A 927 27.54 -10.15 30.33
CA ASP A 927 28.98 -10.00 30.09
C ASP A 927 29.30 -8.66 29.41
N ILE A 928 28.51 -8.23 28.41
CA ILE A 928 28.65 -6.90 27.80
C ILE A 928 28.52 -5.80 28.86
N PHE A 929 27.54 -5.87 29.76
CA PHE A 929 27.38 -4.89 30.83
C PHE A 929 28.49 -4.96 31.89
N THR A 930 29.07 -6.13 32.11
CA THR A 930 30.15 -6.31 33.09
C THR A 930 31.48 -5.78 32.56
N TYR A 931 31.76 -6.00 31.28
CA TYR A 931 33.09 -5.75 30.70
C TYR A 931 33.17 -4.51 29.81
N VAL A 932 32.06 -3.89 29.38
CA VAL A 932 32.10 -2.60 28.70
C VAL A 932 32.09 -1.46 29.72
N VAL A 933 33.06 -0.55 29.61
CA VAL A 933 33.15 0.64 30.45
C VAL A 933 32.97 1.88 29.57
N ALA A 934 31.80 2.52 29.66
CA ALA A 934 31.41 3.66 28.82
C ALA A 934 30.96 4.86 29.68
N PRO A 935 31.88 5.65 30.26
CA PRO A 935 31.52 6.70 31.22
C PRO A 935 30.81 7.90 30.60
N ALA A 936 31.00 8.14 29.30
CA ALA A 936 30.38 9.25 28.56
C ALA A 936 29.03 8.89 27.93
N LEU A 937 28.45 7.72 28.25
CA LEU A 937 27.26 7.22 27.58
C LEU A 937 26.02 8.10 27.85
N GLU A 938 25.42 8.62 26.79
CA GLU A 938 24.23 9.48 26.83
C GLU A 938 22.95 8.69 26.50
N ALA A 939 23.05 7.64 25.68
CA ALA A 939 21.92 6.82 25.25
C ALA A 939 22.24 5.30 25.24
N LEU A 940 21.36 4.52 25.86
CA LEU A 940 21.41 3.06 25.90
C LEU A 940 20.08 2.47 25.39
N ASP A 941 20.14 1.60 24.38
CA ASP A 941 18.98 0.87 23.83
C ASP A 941 19.28 -0.63 23.81
N VAL A 942 18.53 -1.40 24.59
CA VAL A 942 18.78 -2.83 24.81
C VAL A 942 17.54 -3.62 24.41
N ASP A 943 17.74 -4.60 23.54
CA ASP A 943 16.73 -5.54 23.04
C ASP A 943 17.33 -6.96 23.14
N GLY A 944 16.56 -8.00 23.46
CA GLY A 944 17.12 -9.37 23.51
C GLY A 944 17.19 -10.11 24.84
N LEU A 945 16.51 -9.65 25.89
CA LEU A 945 16.45 -10.34 27.19
C LEU A 945 15.43 -11.51 27.14
N HIS A 946 15.61 -12.47 26.21
CA HIS A 946 14.54 -13.35 25.73
C HIS A 946 14.64 -14.87 26.02
N HIS A 947 15.62 -15.36 26.81
CA HIS A 947 15.76 -16.82 27.00
C HIS A 947 15.38 -17.32 28.40
N GLU A 948 14.59 -18.40 28.49
CA GLU A 948 14.17 -19.01 29.76
C GLU A 948 15.32 -19.55 30.61
N VAL A 949 16.45 -19.89 29.98
CA VAL A 949 17.62 -20.46 30.67
C VAL A 949 18.52 -19.36 31.26
N THR A 950 18.37 -18.10 30.82
CA THR A 950 19.16 -16.95 31.28
C THR A 950 18.33 -15.79 31.85
N ALA A 951 16.99 -15.92 31.92
CA ALA A 951 16.07 -15.00 32.59
C ALA A 951 16.19 -15.03 34.13
N ASN A 952 17.42 -15.00 34.63
CA ASN A 952 17.75 -14.59 35.97
C ASN A 952 17.90 -13.06 35.99
N ASP A 953 17.73 -12.45 37.16
CA ASP A 953 18.01 -11.03 37.39
C ASP A 953 19.45 -10.63 37.03
N ALA A 954 20.34 -11.58 36.68
CA ALA A 954 21.73 -11.39 36.30
C ALA A 954 21.96 -10.28 35.26
N ALA A 955 21.13 -10.16 34.22
CA ALA A 955 21.29 -9.11 33.21
C ALA A 955 20.93 -7.72 33.74
N LEU A 956 19.89 -7.61 34.58
CA LEU A 956 19.51 -6.36 35.25
C LEU A 956 20.50 -6.00 36.36
N ILE A 957 21.02 -6.98 37.08
CA ILE A 957 22.07 -6.81 38.08
C ILE A 957 23.36 -6.30 37.41
N ALA A 958 23.74 -6.90 36.27
CA ALA A 958 24.88 -6.44 35.48
C ALA A 958 24.63 -5.04 34.91
N LEU A 959 23.42 -4.77 34.40
CA LEU A 959 23.02 -3.43 33.95
C LEU A 959 23.14 -2.40 35.09
N ARG A 960 22.74 -2.74 36.31
CA ARG A 960 22.91 -1.88 37.49
C ARG A 960 24.38 -1.49 37.70
N GLY A 961 25.27 -2.48 37.58
CA GLY A 961 26.72 -2.26 37.63
C GLY A 961 27.19 -1.33 36.50
N PHE A 962 26.74 -1.60 35.28
CA PHE A 962 27.08 -0.82 34.09
C PHE A 962 26.66 0.66 34.21
N VAL A 963 25.40 0.92 34.59
CA VAL A 963 24.86 2.28 34.69
C VAL A 963 25.52 3.11 35.79
N THR A 964 26.13 2.47 36.79
CA THR A 964 26.91 3.19 37.81
C THR A 964 28.02 4.03 37.16
N ASN A 965 28.64 3.51 36.09
CA ASN A 965 29.73 4.17 35.37
C ASN A 965 29.27 5.36 34.51
N CYS A 966 28.00 5.42 34.12
CA CYS A 966 27.42 6.48 33.27
C CYS A 966 26.21 7.18 33.90
N SER A 967 26.05 7.08 35.22
CA SER A 967 24.89 7.57 35.98
C SER A 967 24.59 9.06 35.77
N HIS A 968 25.64 9.87 35.66
CA HIS A 968 25.54 11.32 35.48
C HIS A 968 25.41 11.77 34.02
N THR A 969 25.69 10.88 33.06
CA THR A 969 25.74 11.17 31.61
C THR A 969 24.56 10.56 30.87
N LEU A 970 24.01 9.44 31.33
CA LEU A 970 22.91 8.75 30.67
C LEU A 970 21.62 9.60 30.71
N ARG A 971 21.11 9.94 29.52
CA ARG A 971 19.88 10.73 29.31
C ARG A 971 18.75 9.89 28.75
N LYS A 972 19.05 8.83 27.99
CA LYS A 972 18.06 7.98 27.34
C LYS A 972 18.30 6.51 27.65
N LEU A 973 17.28 5.84 28.17
CA LEU A 973 17.30 4.41 28.46
C LEU A 973 16.10 3.75 27.79
N LYS A 974 16.35 2.80 26.89
CA LYS A 974 15.33 1.97 26.26
C LYS A 974 15.60 0.51 26.59
N LEU A 975 14.62 -0.15 27.17
CA LEU A 975 14.66 -1.56 27.55
C LEU A 975 13.52 -2.29 26.83
N ARG A 976 13.85 -3.33 26.06
CA ARG A 976 12.89 -4.17 25.33
C ARG A 976 13.19 -5.63 25.72
N SER A 977 12.33 -6.26 26.51
CA SER A 977 12.74 -7.42 27.34
C SER A 977 11.62 -8.36 27.75
N TYR A 978 11.94 -9.64 28.06
CA TYR A 978 11.15 -10.47 29.01
C TYR A 978 11.75 -10.31 30.40
N LEU A 979 11.23 -9.37 31.19
CA LEU A 979 11.65 -9.19 32.58
C LEU A 979 10.93 -10.25 33.46
N SER A 980 11.63 -10.77 34.48
CA SER A 980 11.12 -11.84 35.35
C SER A 980 10.30 -11.28 36.52
N ILE A 981 9.61 -12.17 37.25
CA ILE A 981 8.66 -11.86 38.34
C ILE A 981 9.29 -11.07 39.50
N ASN A 982 10.62 -11.15 39.70
CA ASN A 982 11.34 -10.44 40.77
C ASN A 982 12.05 -9.15 40.28
N SER A 983 11.83 -8.74 39.03
CA SER A 983 12.67 -7.75 38.35
C SER A 983 12.31 -6.28 38.63
N THR A 984 11.16 -5.98 39.24
CA THR A 984 10.76 -4.58 39.53
C THR A 984 11.72 -3.91 40.51
N ASP A 985 12.04 -4.55 41.63
CA ASP A 985 12.93 -3.95 42.64
C ASP A 985 14.35 -3.73 42.08
N VAL A 986 14.83 -4.67 41.26
CA VAL A 986 16.12 -4.55 40.58
C VAL A 986 16.09 -3.40 39.58
N LEU A 987 15.02 -3.26 38.78
CA LEU A 987 14.82 -2.15 37.86
C LEU A 987 14.75 -0.80 38.60
N ILE A 988 13.98 -0.70 39.69
CA ILE A 988 13.94 0.48 40.55
C ILE A 988 15.35 0.81 41.04
N SER A 989 16.11 -0.19 41.51
CA SER A 989 17.49 0.02 41.98
C SER A 989 18.48 0.45 40.89
N CYS A 990 18.17 0.21 39.61
CA CYS A 990 18.94 0.71 38.46
C CYS A 990 18.56 2.16 38.15
N LEU A 991 17.26 2.45 38.13
CA LEU A 991 16.72 3.78 37.87
C LEU A 991 17.10 4.78 38.99
N ASP A 992 17.27 4.31 40.22
CA ASP A 992 17.71 5.12 41.37
C ASP A 992 19.11 5.71 41.17
N LEU A 993 19.94 5.00 40.40
CA LEU A 993 21.28 5.47 40.02
C LEU A 993 21.26 6.48 38.87
N LEU A 994 20.09 6.79 38.29
CA LEU A 994 19.97 7.59 37.06
C LEU A 994 19.19 8.89 37.27
N PRO A 995 19.71 9.84 38.07
CA PRO A 995 19.01 11.10 38.35
C PRO A 995 18.90 12.02 37.14
N SER A 996 19.79 11.85 36.15
CA SER A 996 19.85 12.67 34.93
C SER A 996 19.03 12.11 33.77
N LEU A 997 18.32 11.00 33.96
CA LEU A 997 17.56 10.34 32.91
C LEU A 997 16.38 11.22 32.46
N MET A 998 16.31 11.51 31.16
CA MET A 998 15.28 12.35 30.54
C MET A 998 14.25 11.53 29.75
N GLU A 999 14.67 10.43 29.13
CA GLU A 999 13.80 9.50 28.38
C GLU A 999 13.95 8.08 28.91
N LEU A 1000 12.83 7.51 29.35
CA LEU A 1000 12.71 6.10 29.72
C LEU A 1000 11.67 5.44 28.82
N LYS A 1001 12.11 4.42 28.06
CA LYS A 1001 11.22 3.54 27.31
C LYS A 1001 11.33 2.12 27.83
N ILE A 1002 10.20 1.53 28.20
CA ILE A 1002 10.11 0.13 28.58
C ILE A 1002 9.11 -0.55 27.65
N LYS A 1003 9.56 -1.62 26.98
CA LYS A 1003 8.71 -2.53 26.22
C LYS A 1003 8.77 -3.90 26.87
N ASP A 1004 7.65 -4.35 27.43
CA ASP A 1004 7.46 -5.72 27.90
C ASP A 1004 7.00 -6.59 26.71
N PHE A 1005 7.06 -7.93 26.76
CA PHE A 1005 6.61 -8.77 25.64
C PHE A 1005 5.21 -9.35 25.87
N ASP A 1006 4.39 -9.38 24.83
CA ASP A 1006 3.10 -10.09 24.81
C ASP A 1006 3.30 -11.54 24.37
N TYR A 1007 2.83 -12.46 25.20
CA TYR A 1007 2.54 -13.88 24.88
C TYR A 1007 3.60 -14.96 25.20
N PRO A 1008 3.16 -16.07 25.85
CA PRO A 1008 3.92 -17.31 25.94
C PRO A 1008 3.92 -18.05 24.58
N TRP A 1009 5.10 -18.46 24.12
CA TRP A 1009 5.27 -19.13 22.82
C TRP A 1009 4.75 -20.58 22.79
N THR A 1010 4.33 -21.17 23.92
CA THR A 1010 3.67 -22.50 23.96
C THR A 1010 2.79 -22.67 25.21
N GLU A 1011 1.86 -23.64 25.15
CA GLU A 1011 1.01 -24.16 26.25
C GLU A 1011 1.74 -24.46 27.57
N ALA A 1012 3.07 -24.63 27.53
CA ALA A 1012 3.87 -25.02 28.68
C ALA A 1012 4.46 -23.85 29.48
N HIS A 1013 4.37 -22.61 29.00
CA HIS A 1013 5.00 -21.47 29.66
C HIS A 1013 4.05 -20.84 30.70
N ARG A 1014 4.50 -20.81 31.96
CA ARG A 1014 3.76 -20.15 33.05
C ARG A 1014 3.61 -18.64 32.74
N PRO A 1015 2.44 -18.02 32.99
CA PRO A 1015 2.28 -16.58 32.90
C PRO A 1015 3.31 -15.89 33.81
N ARG A 1016 4.17 -15.05 33.23
CA ARG A 1016 5.14 -14.24 33.98
C ARG A 1016 4.51 -12.91 34.38
N SER A 1017 4.76 -12.49 35.61
CA SER A 1017 4.36 -11.18 36.10
C SER A 1017 5.17 -10.08 35.39
N PRO A 1018 4.52 -8.98 34.99
CA PRO A 1018 5.15 -7.88 34.28
C PRO A 1018 6.08 -7.08 35.20
N ALA A 1019 7.14 -6.47 34.65
CA ALA A 1019 8.10 -5.70 35.45
C ALA A 1019 7.68 -4.25 35.72
N VAL A 1020 6.73 -3.72 34.94
CA VAL A 1020 6.12 -2.43 35.21
C VAL A 1020 4.90 -2.68 36.12
N THR A 1021 5.10 -2.52 37.43
CA THR A 1021 4.08 -2.73 38.48
C THR A 1021 3.73 -1.41 39.18
N ASP A 1022 2.73 -1.45 40.06
CA ASP A 1022 2.37 -0.30 40.91
C ASP A 1022 3.56 0.25 41.68
N SER A 1023 4.42 -0.61 42.24
CA SER A 1023 5.60 -0.19 43.01
C SER A 1023 6.56 0.70 42.20
N LEU A 1024 6.75 0.43 40.90
CA LEU A 1024 7.58 1.26 40.03
C LEU A 1024 6.92 2.61 39.78
N LEU A 1025 5.62 2.63 39.50
CA LEU A 1025 4.88 3.88 39.28
C LEU A 1025 4.84 4.74 40.54
N GLU A 1026 4.61 4.16 41.71
CA GLU A 1026 4.65 4.84 43.00
C GLU A 1026 6.04 5.44 43.28
N ALA A 1027 7.11 4.68 43.01
CA ALA A 1027 8.48 5.16 43.15
C ALA A 1027 8.77 6.36 42.23
N LEU A 1028 8.35 6.31 40.97
CA LEU A 1028 8.45 7.43 40.02
C LEU A 1028 7.57 8.62 40.41
N THR A 1029 6.40 8.36 41.01
CA THR A 1029 5.46 9.39 41.49
C THR A 1029 6.06 10.22 42.62
N SER A 1030 6.79 9.57 43.54
CA SER A 1030 7.42 10.23 44.69
C SER A 1030 8.46 11.31 44.34
N GLY A 1031 8.94 11.30 43.09
CA GLY A 1031 9.99 12.18 42.57
C GLY A 1031 11.40 11.82 43.02
N GLY A 1032 11.56 10.81 43.88
CA GLY A 1032 12.88 10.30 44.28
C GLY A 1032 13.58 9.54 43.15
N LEU A 1033 12.80 8.86 42.30
CA LEU A 1033 13.30 8.07 41.18
C LEU A 1033 13.26 8.89 39.88
N CYS A 1034 14.41 9.03 39.20
CA CYS A 1034 14.56 9.78 37.94
C CYS A 1034 13.90 11.20 37.94
N PRO A 1035 14.34 12.13 38.81
CA PRO A 1035 13.75 13.48 38.92
C PRO A 1035 13.79 14.30 37.61
N SER A 1036 14.72 14.00 36.69
CA SER A 1036 14.84 14.68 35.40
C SER A 1036 13.98 14.09 34.27
N LEU A 1037 13.13 13.10 34.56
CA LEU A 1037 12.36 12.38 33.54
C LEU A 1037 11.31 13.28 32.87
N GLU A 1038 11.48 13.51 31.57
CA GLU A 1038 10.57 14.32 30.75
C GLU A 1038 9.72 13.47 29.81
N LEU A 1039 10.22 12.30 29.41
CA LEU A 1039 9.62 11.43 28.41
C LEU A 1039 9.53 9.99 28.92
N PHE A 1040 8.31 9.51 29.10
CA PHE A 1040 8.05 8.15 29.55
C PHE A 1040 7.27 7.38 28.48
N LYS A 1041 7.78 6.23 28.06
CA LYS A 1041 7.17 5.40 27.03
C LYS A 1041 7.00 3.97 27.52
N LEU A 1042 5.78 3.49 27.45
CA LEU A 1042 5.38 2.15 27.82
C LEU A 1042 4.79 1.45 26.60
N ASP A 1043 5.34 0.30 26.23
CA ASP A 1043 4.78 -0.62 25.23
C ASP A 1043 4.49 -2.01 25.86
N ASP A 1044 3.25 -2.52 25.75
CA ASP A 1044 2.81 -3.92 26.02
C ASP A 1044 2.37 -4.31 27.47
N ASN A 1045 2.51 -5.58 27.88
CA ASN A 1045 1.89 -6.19 29.08
C ASN A 1045 2.40 -5.60 30.42
N PHE A 1046 1.62 -4.72 31.07
CA PHE A 1046 1.96 -4.14 32.39
C PHE A 1046 1.07 -4.66 33.52
N GLY A 1047 1.51 -4.50 34.77
CA GLY A 1047 0.83 -5.03 35.98
C GLY A 1047 0.60 -4.01 37.07
N PHE A 1048 0.27 -2.78 36.68
CA PHE A 1048 -0.20 -1.73 37.59
C PHE A 1048 -1.72 -1.53 37.49
N GLU A 1049 -2.30 -0.91 38.51
CA GLU A 1049 -3.69 -0.45 38.53
C GLU A 1049 -3.84 0.92 37.83
N GLU A 1050 -5.01 1.16 37.22
CA GLU A 1050 -5.30 2.41 36.49
C GLU A 1050 -5.20 3.64 37.41
N LYS A 1051 -5.63 3.51 38.66
CA LYS A 1051 -5.55 4.56 39.68
C LYS A 1051 -4.11 4.97 39.99
N THR A 1052 -3.19 4.01 40.03
CA THR A 1052 -1.77 4.27 40.27
C THR A 1052 -1.14 5.03 39.10
N LEU A 1053 -1.50 4.65 37.87
CA LEU A 1053 -1.08 5.36 36.67
C LEU A 1053 -1.64 6.79 36.63
N GLU A 1054 -2.92 6.97 36.94
CA GLU A 1054 -3.54 8.29 37.02
C GLU A 1054 -2.82 9.17 38.05
N GLN A 1055 -2.56 8.65 39.25
CA GLN A 1055 -1.84 9.37 40.31
C GLN A 1055 -0.43 9.77 39.88
N PHE A 1056 0.30 8.86 39.23
CA PHE A 1056 1.62 9.15 38.66
C PHE A 1056 1.56 10.29 37.65
N LEU A 1057 0.64 10.21 36.67
CA LEU A 1057 0.50 11.20 35.60
C LEU A 1057 0.11 12.57 36.17
N LEU A 1058 -0.90 12.64 37.03
CA LEU A 1058 -1.32 13.90 37.65
C LEU A 1058 -0.18 14.55 38.44
N THR A 1059 0.53 13.76 39.25
CA THR A 1059 1.63 14.28 40.07
C THR A 1059 2.80 14.74 39.20
N ARG A 1060 3.25 13.95 38.22
CA ARG A 1060 4.46 14.27 37.44
C ARG A 1060 4.23 15.25 36.30
N LEU A 1061 3.01 15.37 35.77
CA LEU A 1061 2.64 16.36 34.75
C LEU A 1061 2.27 17.71 35.36
N LYS A 1062 1.43 17.73 36.41
CA LYS A 1062 0.80 18.96 36.91
C LYS A 1062 1.45 19.51 38.18
N GLU A 1063 1.77 18.65 39.15
CA GLU A 1063 2.23 19.05 40.48
C GLU A 1063 3.55 18.33 40.86
N PRO A 1064 4.63 18.49 40.06
CA PRO A 1064 5.87 17.82 40.37
C PRO A 1064 6.43 18.35 41.70
N ARG A 1065 6.95 17.44 42.52
CA ARG A 1065 7.62 17.78 43.78
C ARG A 1065 8.79 18.74 43.51
N GLU A 1066 9.05 19.62 44.47
CA GLU A 1066 10.19 20.53 44.44
C GLU A 1066 11.50 19.77 44.13
N GLY A 1067 12.19 20.17 43.05
CA GLY A 1067 13.40 19.51 42.55
C GLY A 1067 13.18 18.50 41.40
N CYS A 1068 11.94 18.23 40.99
CA CYS A 1068 11.62 17.37 39.85
C CYS A 1068 11.25 18.17 38.59
N VAL A 1069 11.76 17.75 37.43
CA VAL A 1069 11.37 18.31 36.13
C VAL A 1069 9.97 17.78 35.76
N PRO A 1070 9.03 18.61 35.29
CA PRO A 1070 7.72 18.14 34.85
C PRO A 1070 7.85 17.12 33.70
N LEU A 1071 7.06 16.06 33.76
CA LEU A 1071 6.91 15.16 32.62
C LEU A 1071 6.28 15.96 31.46
N LYS A 1072 6.85 15.87 30.26
CA LYS A 1072 6.34 16.57 29.06
C LYS A 1072 5.50 15.67 28.18
N PHE A 1073 5.88 14.40 28.10
CA PHE A 1073 5.18 13.45 27.26
C PHE A 1073 5.19 12.04 27.84
N CYS A 1074 4.01 11.42 27.90
CA CYS A 1074 3.83 10.02 28.24
C CYS A 1074 3.15 9.30 27.07
N LYS A 1075 3.79 8.26 26.52
CA LYS A 1075 3.16 7.40 25.51
C LYS A 1075 2.94 6.02 26.07
N ILE A 1076 1.71 5.54 26.01
CA ILE A 1076 1.35 4.20 26.48
C ILE A 1076 0.70 3.46 25.32
N SER A 1077 1.33 2.40 24.84
CA SER A 1077 0.73 1.47 23.90
C SER A 1077 0.27 0.22 24.66
N THR A 1078 -1.04 -0.04 24.69
CA THR A 1078 -1.62 -1.12 25.50
C THR A 1078 -2.90 -1.69 24.87
N TYR A 1079 -3.30 -2.91 25.26
CA TYR A 1079 -4.63 -3.46 24.96
C TYR A 1079 -5.70 -3.00 25.97
N ARG A 1080 -5.28 -2.46 27.13
CA ARG A 1080 -6.22 -1.98 28.16
C ARG A 1080 -6.95 -0.72 27.66
N ASN A 1081 -8.23 -0.63 27.95
CA ASN A 1081 -8.99 0.60 27.71
C ASN A 1081 -8.86 1.50 28.93
N PHE A 1082 -8.00 2.53 28.86
CA PHE A 1082 -8.00 3.59 29.88
C PHE A 1082 -9.14 4.58 29.67
N GLY A 1083 -9.70 5.08 30.77
CA GLY A 1083 -10.79 6.06 30.79
C GLY A 1083 -10.41 7.46 30.26
N PRO A 1084 -11.39 8.35 30.10
CA PRO A 1084 -11.17 9.73 29.63
C PRO A 1084 -10.30 10.54 30.61
N GLU A 1085 -10.26 10.18 31.89
CA GLU A 1085 -9.45 10.82 32.93
C GLU A 1085 -7.95 10.77 32.63
N ILE A 1086 -7.48 9.66 32.05
CA ILE A 1086 -6.07 9.48 31.63
C ILE A 1086 -5.85 10.00 30.21
N ARG A 1087 -6.78 9.73 29.28
CA ARG A 1087 -6.65 10.13 27.87
C ARG A 1087 -6.76 11.63 27.65
N GLY A 1088 -7.48 12.33 28.52
CA GLY A 1088 -7.71 13.77 28.46
C GLY A 1088 -6.59 14.60 29.07
N LEU A 1089 -5.54 13.99 29.63
CA LEU A 1089 -4.39 14.71 30.17
C LEU A 1089 -3.48 15.21 29.04
N GLU A 1090 -3.20 16.51 29.05
CA GLU A 1090 -2.25 17.13 28.14
C GLU A 1090 -0.86 16.49 28.29
N GLY A 1091 -0.21 16.17 27.17
CA GLY A 1091 1.06 15.45 27.15
C GLY A 1091 0.94 13.92 27.24
N VAL A 1092 -0.26 13.35 27.37
CA VAL A 1092 -0.47 11.89 27.38
C VAL A 1092 -1.02 11.40 26.04
N LYS A 1093 -0.36 10.39 25.45
CA LYS A 1093 -0.83 9.70 24.25
C LYS A 1093 -1.01 8.20 24.53
N VAL A 1094 -2.26 7.77 24.64
CA VAL A 1094 -2.61 6.35 24.75
C VAL A 1094 -2.90 5.80 23.37
N ASN A 1095 -2.03 4.92 22.89
CA ASN A 1095 -2.24 4.17 21.65
C ASN A 1095 -2.89 2.83 22.02
N LYS A 1096 -4.17 2.66 21.68
CA LYS A 1096 -4.82 1.35 21.81
C LYS A 1096 -4.21 0.40 20.77
N ARG A 1097 -3.61 -0.69 21.23
CA ARG A 1097 -3.22 -1.80 20.36
C ARG A 1097 -4.45 -2.67 20.13
N LEU A 1098 -4.69 -3.04 18.87
CA LEU A 1098 -5.66 -4.08 18.53
C LEU A 1098 -4.98 -5.43 18.83
N MET A 1099 -5.64 -6.32 19.59
CA MET A 1099 -5.10 -7.65 19.92
C MET A 1099 -4.73 -8.50 18.70
N PHE A 1100 -5.13 -8.09 17.49
CA PHE A 1100 -4.96 -8.85 16.26
C PHE A 1100 -3.67 -8.57 15.49
N ALA A 1101 -2.79 -7.68 15.97
CA ALA A 1101 -1.56 -7.33 15.23
C ALA A 1101 -0.44 -8.39 15.30
N ASN A 1102 -0.46 -9.31 16.28
CA ASN A 1102 0.60 -10.33 16.46
C ASN A 1102 0.16 -11.78 16.16
N GLN A 1103 -1.09 -12.03 15.79
CA GLN A 1103 -1.58 -13.40 15.52
C GLN A 1103 -1.17 -13.97 14.14
N LYS A 1104 -0.70 -13.14 13.19
CA LYS A 1104 -0.30 -13.62 11.85
C LYS A 1104 1.01 -14.44 11.81
N ARG A 1105 1.67 -14.69 12.95
CA ARG A 1105 2.99 -15.38 13.00
C ARG A 1105 3.02 -16.79 13.62
N SER A 1106 1.93 -17.32 14.19
CA SER A 1106 1.99 -18.62 14.90
C SER A 1106 1.06 -19.73 14.39
N GLY A 1107 0.21 -19.51 13.38
CA GLY A 1107 -0.44 -20.58 12.62
C GLY A 1107 -1.09 -21.72 13.44
N ARG A 1108 -1.69 -21.44 14.60
CA ARG A 1108 -2.50 -22.43 15.35
C ARG A 1108 -3.76 -21.80 15.93
N PRO A 1109 -4.94 -22.44 15.79
CA PRO A 1109 -6.15 -22.04 16.49
C PRO A 1109 -6.10 -22.51 17.95
N TRP A 1110 -6.72 -21.75 18.85
CA TRP A 1110 -7.01 -22.22 20.20
C TRP A 1110 -8.51 -22.35 20.38
N PHE A 1111 -8.94 -23.57 20.74
CA PHE A 1111 -10.27 -23.88 21.23
C PHE A 1111 -10.42 -23.34 22.66
N ASP A 1112 -11.33 -22.38 22.85
CA ASP A 1112 -12.42 -22.35 23.84
C ASP A 1112 -13.07 -20.96 23.94
#